data_AF-A0A1B0GA37-F1
#
_entry.id   AF-A0A1B0GA37-F1
#
_cell.length_a   1.000
_cell.length_b   1.000
_cell.length_c   1.000
_cell.angle_alpha   90.00
_cell.angle_beta   90.00
_cell.angle_gamma   90.00
#
_symmetry.space_group_name_H-M   'P 1'
#
loop_
_entity.id
_entity.type
_entity.pdbx_description
1 polymer ?
#
loop_
_entity_poly.entity_id
_entity_poly.type
_entity_poly.pdbx_seq_one_letter_code
_entity_poly.pdbx_strand_id
1 'polypeptide(L)'
;MREPLPKLRLVINFLLMLEVLLGIAIILVAACYQSILGSFMVQVDRKMLAAKFFNTYLLGFQLIASYICSVSMWRRVWKRRYSQTIEILLSVWLFFCFLIVLCGMGTVWSLVNSSDALENTAEIMLFYGIDLYYMMPEWKLLWDQLQYSQECCGVHGYEDWAHANWMPKEYSSVGQGRFGSTIRSRTKRSIDNYAAYDYDQCEEVPTECTEPTVTTTPAPRPATTAQPAQCATTIQAAQGSNEGQTLAPYACCKHESTTCYQNYMPRSENSPIPHLNLTDINVGGCLAVFSTYMYLMLNILLVLMLIAIAVDVEHKPKQVLHHADEVPRPQYTDEELDRLVDYIQRMTTLFALDHRDWAEDNLDIIRRWLMEVDQPLLTIFYDANKLSACLGFPVAPVSDLTYFYREPNFIFTVENFHDEIDIGTLHEDVDGCLLKVLKLVFAPILRNSDWNDNVKSRFCKAIDKFLGYLTSLNSKMAGMTVLYVPHVVKQIAKGSATQDREFVKNMEAVVVFWTNQIRTCLRTRLEVLHGLNVQLDQDDVQDVINVLRTSQSVYIKQIDELISECRMEMKEAKSNIKYLNLLIEPCAQIDKAESPSSVPALLPRIINFIVYIWLKSPFYNRKDLITNLFRNLSNQILRFCVKQTNVEKILEGNSRFGIKMCNMSIDCCLSYKAIYERMSKEHARKFEWNLDNAMIFNHVDAFAERLNDLIDICESMIVFARLDENEVIPVPRFGGTNGPEFEKIAENVEKQFLQILGSMRSDCKDLILDVHKNSWYEEVLKYRRTVRSLEET
;
A
#
# COMPACT_ATOMS: atom_id res chain seq x y z
N MET A 1 -27.68 -45.38 -20.78
CA MET A 1 -26.89 -44.19 -20.45
C MET A 1 -27.42 -43.04 -21.30
N ARG A 2 -28.35 -42.23 -20.76
CA ARG A 2 -28.77 -40.99 -21.43
C ARG A 2 -27.83 -39.90 -20.96
N GLU A 3 -27.10 -39.27 -21.88
CA GLU A 3 -26.35 -38.04 -21.59
C GLU A 3 -27.32 -37.04 -20.96
N PRO A 4 -27.01 -36.47 -19.78
CA PRO A 4 -27.87 -35.43 -19.22
C PRO A 4 -27.68 -34.18 -20.09
N LEU A 5 -28.69 -33.89 -20.90
CA LEU A 5 -28.94 -32.59 -21.55
C LEU A 5 -27.84 -32.14 -22.55
N PRO A 6 -27.89 -32.59 -23.82
CA PRO A 6 -27.02 -32.08 -24.90
C PRO A 6 -27.14 -30.55 -25.10
N LYS A 7 -28.27 -29.97 -24.71
CA LYS A 7 -28.51 -28.51 -24.75
C LYS A 7 -27.57 -27.75 -23.81
N LEU A 8 -27.26 -28.28 -22.63
CA LEU A 8 -26.37 -27.62 -21.66
C LEU A 8 -24.92 -27.63 -22.12
N ARG A 9 -24.47 -28.75 -22.71
CA ARG A 9 -23.14 -28.86 -23.34
C ARG A 9 -22.97 -27.85 -24.48
N LEU A 10 -24.02 -27.63 -25.28
CA LEU A 10 -24.02 -26.62 -26.34
C LEU A 10 -23.91 -25.20 -25.77
N VAL A 11 -24.68 -24.89 -24.72
CA VAL A 11 -24.65 -23.58 -24.06
C VAL A 11 -23.28 -23.30 -23.43
N ILE A 12 -22.73 -24.24 -22.65
CA ILE A 12 -21.41 -24.06 -22.00
C ILE A 12 -20.29 -23.91 -23.03
N ASN A 13 -20.29 -24.72 -24.09
CA ASN A 13 -19.31 -24.58 -25.16
C ASN A 13 -19.43 -23.23 -25.90
N PHE A 14 -20.65 -22.73 -26.09
CA PHE A 14 -20.88 -21.42 -26.69
C PHE A 14 -20.35 -20.28 -25.81
N LEU A 15 -20.59 -20.34 -24.49
CA LEU A 15 -20.09 -19.36 -23.53
C LEU A 15 -18.54 -19.33 -23.49
N LEU A 16 -17.91 -20.51 -23.50
CA LEU A 16 -16.46 -20.64 -23.52
C LEU A 16 -15.83 -20.10 -24.82
N MET A 17 -16.48 -20.31 -25.97
CA MET A 17 -16.04 -19.71 -27.24
C MET A 17 -16.13 -18.19 -27.21
N LEU A 18 -17.17 -17.64 -26.58
CA LEU A 18 -17.32 -16.19 -26.42
C LEU A 18 -16.19 -15.60 -25.55
N GLU A 19 -15.79 -16.28 -24.48
CA GLU A 19 -14.69 -15.85 -23.57
C GLU A 19 -13.34 -15.72 -24.31
N VAL A 20 -13.01 -16.64 -25.21
CA VAL A 20 -11.77 -16.57 -26.02
C VAL A 20 -11.82 -15.47 -27.04
N LEU A 21 -12.95 -15.32 -27.74
CA LEU A 21 -13.13 -14.26 -28.73
C LEU A 21 -12.99 -12.89 -28.06
N LEU A 22 -13.50 -12.76 -26.83
CA LEU A 22 -13.31 -11.58 -25.98
C LEU A 22 -11.83 -11.31 -25.68
N GLY A 23 -11.10 -12.33 -25.23
CA GLY A 23 -9.67 -12.23 -24.91
C GLY A 23 -8.82 -11.84 -26.13
N ILE A 24 -9.08 -12.44 -27.29
CA ILE A 24 -8.40 -12.10 -28.55
C ILE A 24 -8.74 -10.66 -28.98
N ALA A 25 -10.01 -10.26 -28.89
CA ALA A 25 -10.43 -8.92 -29.23
C ALA A 25 -9.75 -7.86 -28.34
N ILE A 26 -9.65 -8.08 -27.03
CA ILE A 26 -8.96 -7.17 -26.10
C ILE A 26 -7.49 -6.98 -26.50
N ILE A 27 -6.79 -8.05 -26.85
CA ILE A 27 -5.37 -7.98 -27.26
C ILE A 27 -5.22 -7.22 -28.57
N LEU A 28 -6.02 -7.53 -29.59
CA LEU A 28 -5.92 -6.91 -30.91
C LEU A 28 -6.28 -5.42 -30.87
N VAL A 29 -7.36 -5.08 -30.17
CA VAL A 29 -7.81 -3.69 -30.03
C VAL A 29 -6.79 -2.89 -29.21
N ALA A 30 -6.29 -3.42 -28.09
CA ALA A 30 -5.23 -2.75 -27.31
C ALA A 30 -3.94 -2.56 -28.12
N ALA A 31 -3.52 -3.54 -28.93
CA ALA A 31 -2.36 -3.41 -29.82
C ALA A 31 -2.55 -2.34 -30.91
N CYS A 32 -3.74 -2.26 -31.49
CA CYS A 32 -4.08 -1.21 -32.46
C CYS A 32 -4.01 0.18 -31.80
N TYR A 33 -4.63 0.35 -30.63
CA TYR A 33 -4.59 1.62 -29.88
C TYR A 33 -3.18 2.00 -29.41
N GLN A 34 -2.39 1.06 -28.90
CA GLN A 34 -1.01 1.32 -28.51
C GLN A 34 -0.15 1.76 -29.70
N SER A 35 -0.37 1.18 -30.89
CA SER A 35 0.34 1.57 -32.11
C SER A 35 -0.03 2.98 -32.57
N ILE A 36 -1.32 3.35 -32.48
CA ILE A 36 -1.82 4.67 -32.88
C ILE A 36 -1.37 5.74 -31.89
N LEU A 37 -1.55 5.54 -30.58
CA LEU A 37 -1.10 6.54 -29.61
C LEU A 37 0.43 6.65 -29.58
N GLY A 38 1.13 5.52 -29.72
CA GLY A 38 2.58 5.49 -29.79
C GLY A 38 3.15 6.28 -30.98
N SER A 39 2.45 6.40 -32.11
CA SER A 39 2.94 7.21 -33.24
C SER A 39 3.02 8.70 -32.92
N PHE A 40 2.30 9.17 -31.90
CA PHE A 40 2.26 10.58 -31.49
C PHE A 40 3.17 10.93 -30.31
N MET A 41 3.94 9.96 -29.77
CA MET A 41 4.73 10.13 -28.55
C MET A 41 6.22 9.85 -28.75
N VAL A 42 7.07 10.56 -28.01
CA VAL A 42 8.54 10.38 -27.96
C VAL A 42 8.90 9.00 -27.40
N GLN A 43 10.08 8.48 -27.74
CA GLN A 43 10.54 7.13 -27.43
C GLN A 43 10.53 6.76 -25.94
N VAL A 44 10.72 7.73 -25.04
CA VAL A 44 10.67 7.55 -23.58
C VAL A 44 9.23 7.30 -23.11
N ASP A 45 8.26 8.07 -23.61
CA ASP A 45 6.86 7.96 -23.20
C ASP A 45 6.14 6.77 -23.85
N ARG A 46 6.62 6.30 -25.00
CA ARG A 46 6.20 5.00 -25.57
C ARG A 46 6.39 3.84 -24.59
N LYS A 47 7.46 3.87 -23.79
CA LYS A 47 7.71 2.85 -22.74
C LYS A 47 6.73 2.99 -21.58
N MET A 48 6.38 4.22 -21.20
CA MET A 48 5.39 4.48 -20.15
C MET A 48 3.97 4.09 -20.60
N LEU A 49 3.63 4.34 -21.87
CA LEU A 49 2.38 3.89 -22.48
C LEU A 49 2.30 2.35 -22.53
N ALA A 50 3.36 1.67 -22.95
CA ALA A 50 3.43 0.21 -22.95
C ALA A 50 3.29 -0.38 -21.54
N ALA A 51 3.87 0.25 -20.52
CA ALA A 51 3.71 -0.17 -19.12
C ALA A 51 2.25 -0.02 -18.63
N LYS A 52 1.50 0.98 -19.12
CA LYS A 52 0.08 1.16 -18.78
C LYS A 52 -0.83 0.14 -19.48
N PHE A 53 -0.58 -0.19 -20.75
CA PHE A 53 -1.35 -1.22 -21.47
C PHE A 53 -0.99 -2.67 -21.08
N PHE A 54 0.12 -2.87 -20.37
CA PHE A 54 0.57 -4.18 -19.88
C PHE A 54 -0.53 -4.95 -19.12
N ASN A 55 -1.23 -4.27 -18.21
CA ASN A 55 -2.32 -4.88 -17.43
C ASN A 55 -3.51 -5.31 -18.32
N THR A 56 -3.77 -4.57 -19.40
CA THR A 56 -4.82 -4.89 -20.37
C THR A 56 -4.47 -6.12 -21.22
N TYR A 57 -3.20 -6.26 -21.62
CA TYR A 57 -2.73 -7.48 -22.28
C TYR A 57 -2.78 -8.68 -21.35
N LEU A 58 -2.35 -8.51 -20.10
CA LEU A 58 -2.39 -9.57 -19.09
C LEU A 58 -3.81 -10.11 -18.89
N LEU A 59 -4.82 -9.22 -18.86
CA LEU A 59 -6.23 -9.61 -18.80
C LEU A 59 -6.65 -10.44 -20.02
N GLY A 60 -6.26 -10.03 -21.23
CA GLY A 60 -6.55 -10.78 -22.46
C GLY A 60 -5.93 -12.18 -22.47
N PHE A 61 -4.68 -12.32 -22.02
CA PHE A 61 -4.03 -13.62 -21.87
C PHE A 61 -4.66 -14.47 -20.76
N GLN A 62 -5.09 -13.86 -19.65
CA GLN A 62 -5.76 -14.56 -18.55
C GLN A 62 -7.09 -15.18 -18.98
N LEU A 63 -7.88 -14.50 -19.82
CA LEU A 63 -9.11 -15.05 -20.41
C LEU A 63 -8.84 -16.25 -21.33
N ILE A 64 -7.79 -16.18 -22.16
CA ILE A 64 -7.39 -17.30 -23.03
C ILE A 64 -6.93 -18.51 -22.19
N ALA A 65 -6.14 -18.27 -21.14
CA ALA A 65 -5.69 -19.32 -20.23
C ALA A 65 -6.87 -19.97 -19.48
N SER A 66 -7.80 -19.15 -18.99
CA SER A 66 -9.06 -19.58 -18.35
C SER A 66 -9.85 -20.52 -19.25
N TYR A 67 -10.00 -20.18 -20.54
CA TYR A 67 -10.67 -21.05 -21.50
C TYR A 67 -9.98 -22.41 -21.67
N ILE A 68 -8.64 -22.44 -21.82
CA ILE A 68 -7.89 -23.69 -22.03
C ILE A 68 -8.07 -24.61 -20.81
N CYS A 69 -7.99 -24.05 -19.61
CA CYS A 69 -8.25 -24.76 -18.35
C CYS A 69 -9.69 -25.27 -18.28
N SER A 70 -10.66 -24.43 -18.64
CA SER A 70 -12.09 -24.75 -18.62
C SER A 70 -12.45 -25.87 -19.59
N VAL A 71 -11.95 -25.83 -20.83
CA VAL A 71 -12.17 -26.90 -21.82
C VAL A 71 -11.56 -28.23 -21.36
N SER A 72 -10.38 -28.20 -20.73
CA SER A 72 -9.75 -29.39 -20.15
C SER A 72 -10.56 -29.96 -18.98
N MET A 73 -11.10 -29.08 -18.12
CA MET A 73 -11.96 -29.41 -17.00
C MET A 73 -13.25 -30.08 -17.48
N TRP A 74 -14.01 -29.43 -18.35
CA TRP A 74 -15.32 -29.90 -18.80
C TRP A 74 -15.25 -31.20 -19.61
N ARG A 75 -14.14 -31.46 -20.34
CA ARG A 75 -13.86 -32.78 -20.94
C ARG A 75 -13.76 -33.91 -19.92
N ARG A 76 -13.28 -33.63 -18.71
CA ARG A 76 -13.15 -34.62 -17.63
C ARG A 76 -14.48 -34.79 -16.88
N VAL A 77 -15.20 -33.69 -16.66
CA VAL A 77 -16.51 -33.70 -15.97
C VAL A 77 -17.52 -34.48 -16.81
N TRP A 78 -17.52 -34.36 -18.14
CA TRP A 78 -18.52 -35.04 -18.99
C TRP A 78 -18.33 -36.56 -19.05
N LYS A 79 -17.15 -37.05 -18.62
CA LYS A 79 -16.81 -38.49 -18.62
C LYS A 79 -17.04 -39.17 -17.27
N ARG A 80 -17.33 -38.44 -16.19
CA ARG A 80 -17.43 -38.99 -14.82
C ARG A 80 -18.82 -38.72 -14.22
N ARG A 81 -19.31 -39.62 -13.34
CA ARG A 81 -20.50 -39.34 -12.52
C ARG A 81 -20.17 -38.23 -11.51
N TYR A 82 -21.16 -37.38 -11.24
CA TYR A 82 -21.12 -36.33 -10.22
C TYR A 82 -20.58 -36.90 -8.89
N SER A 83 -19.55 -36.26 -8.35
CA SER A 83 -18.79 -36.69 -7.17
C SER A 83 -18.26 -35.44 -6.46
N GLN A 84 -17.98 -35.51 -5.16
CA GLN A 84 -17.48 -34.39 -4.34
C GLN A 84 -16.22 -33.72 -4.92
N THR A 85 -15.38 -34.47 -5.65
CA THR A 85 -14.22 -33.90 -6.36
C THR A 85 -14.62 -32.96 -7.52
N ILE A 86 -15.78 -33.18 -8.14
CA ILE A 86 -16.32 -32.33 -9.21
C ILE A 86 -16.89 -31.03 -8.63
N GLU A 87 -17.55 -31.08 -7.46
CA GLU A 87 -18.01 -29.88 -6.75
C GLU A 87 -16.85 -28.97 -6.34
N ILE A 88 -15.76 -29.54 -5.81
CA ILE A 88 -14.55 -28.78 -5.49
C ILE A 88 -13.94 -28.17 -6.77
N LEU A 89 -13.88 -28.93 -7.85
CA LEU A 89 -13.33 -28.45 -9.12
C LEU A 89 -14.16 -27.30 -9.72
N LEU A 90 -15.50 -27.37 -9.63
CA LEU A 90 -16.42 -26.31 -10.04
C LEU A 90 -16.31 -25.08 -9.14
N SER A 91 -16.17 -25.26 -7.83
CA SER A 91 -15.98 -24.18 -6.87
C SER A 91 -14.66 -23.42 -7.12
N VAL A 92 -13.57 -24.15 -7.40
CA VAL A 92 -12.27 -23.56 -7.76
C VAL A 92 -12.36 -22.81 -9.09
N TRP A 93 -13.11 -23.34 -10.06
CA TRP A 93 -13.34 -22.67 -11.33
C TRP A 93 -14.12 -21.36 -11.18
N LEU A 94 -15.21 -21.36 -10.40
CA LEU A 94 -15.99 -20.14 -10.10
C LEU A 94 -15.14 -19.08 -9.38
N PHE A 95 -14.29 -19.51 -8.44
CA PHE A 95 -13.35 -18.61 -7.77
C PHE A 95 -12.35 -17.97 -8.75
N PHE A 96 -11.84 -18.74 -9.70
CA PHE A 96 -10.94 -18.22 -10.73
C PHE A 96 -11.65 -17.22 -11.66
N CYS A 97 -12.90 -17.50 -12.05
CA CYS A 97 -13.73 -16.56 -12.81
C CYS A 97 -13.98 -15.25 -12.04
N PHE A 98 -14.23 -15.32 -10.72
CA PHE A 98 -14.38 -14.13 -9.87
C PHE A 98 -13.11 -13.28 -9.85
N LEU A 99 -11.94 -13.90 -9.70
CA LEU A 99 -10.66 -13.19 -9.74
C LEU A 99 -10.41 -12.50 -11.08
N ILE A 100 -10.79 -13.11 -12.20
CA ILE A 100 -10.68 -12.49 -13.53
C ILE A 100 -11.54 -11.22 -13.62
N VAL A 101 -12.79 -11.26 -13.13
CA VAL A 101 -13.69 -10.10 -13.13
C VAL A 101 -13.14 -8.99 -12.22
N LEU A 102 -12.57 -9.34 -11.06
CA LEU A 102 -11.96 -8.38 -10.15
C LEU A 102 -10.71 -7.72 -10.76
N CYS A 103 -9.84 -8.50 -11.39
CA CYS A 103 -8.72 -7.97 -12.17
C CYS A 103 -9.21 -7.05 -13.30
N GLY A 104 -10.27 -7.44 -14.01
CA GLY A 104 -10.89 -6.62 -15.06
C GLY A 104 -11.47 -5.29 -14.56
N MET A 105 -12.08 -5.26 -13.37
CA MET A 105 -12.51 -4.00 -12.73
C MET A 105 -11.31 -3.11 -12.42
N GLY A 106 -10.22 -3.69 -11.91
CA GLY A 106 -8.97 -2.97 -11.64
C GLY A 106 -8.32 -2.38 -12.88
N THR A 107 -8.30 -3.12 -14.00
CA THR A 107 -7.75 -2.60 -15.26
C THR A 107 -8.59 -1.48 -15.85
N VAL A 108 -9.93 -1.59 -15.81
CA VAL A 108 -10.84 -0.54 -16.27
C VAL A 108 -10.73 0.72 -15.40
N TRP A 109 -10.71 0.57 -14.08
CA TRP A 109 -10.50 1.70 -13.16
C TRP A 109 -9.16 2.40 -13.40
N SER A 110 -8.08 1.61 -13.59
CA SER A 110 -6.76 2.14 -13.93
C SER A 110 -6.74 2.89 -15.27
N LEU A 111 -7.48 2.43 -16.28
CA LEU A 111 -7.58 3.07 -17.59
C LEU A 111 -8.38 4.38 -17.53
N VAL A 112 -9.53 4.38 -16.83
CA VAL A 112 -10.38 5.57 -16.66
C VAL A 112 -9.63 6.67 -15.92
N ASN A 113 -8.99 6.35 -14.79
CA ASN A 113 -8.22 7.32 -14.01
C ASN A 113 -6.97 7.83 -14.75
N SER A 114 -6.47 7.06 -15.72
CA SER A 114 -5.29 7.44 -16.52
C SER A 114 -5.63 8.19 -17.79
N SER A 115 -6.90 8.19 -18.23
CA SER A 115 -7.33 8.79 -19.51
C SER A 115 -7.07 10.30 -19.52
N ASP A 116 -7.56 11.00 -18.50
CA ASP A 116 -7.43 12.45 -18.38
C ASP A 116 -5.96 12.87 -18.19
N ALA A 117 -5.18 12.07 -17.45
CA ALA A 117 -3.76 12.34 -17.25
C ALA A 117 -2.94 12.15 -18.53
N LEU A 118 -3.25 11.13 -19.34
CA LEU A 118 -2.55 10.85 -20.58
C LEU A 118 -2.89 11.87 -21.66
N GLU A 119 -4.15 12.31 -21.74
CA GLU A 119 -4.64 13.33 -22.67
C GLU A 119 -4.00 14.70 -22.36
N ASN A 120 -4.06 15.14 -21.10
CA ASN A 120 -3.40 16.39 -20.66
C ASN A 120 -1.88 16.33 -20.85
N THR A 121 -1.25 15.17 -20.62
CA THR A 121 0.20 15.02 -20.84
C THR A 121 0.55 15.07 -22.32
N ALA A 122 -0.20 14.39 -23.19
CA ALA A 122 0.03 14.39 -24.63
C ALA A 122 -0.17 15.80 -25.23
N GLU A 123 -1.19 16.52 -24.77
CA GLU A 123 -1.44 17.92 -25.15
C GLU A 123 -0.26 18.82 -24.77
N ILE A 124 0.18 18.79 -23.51
CA ILE A 124 1.32 19.59 -23.03
C ILE A 124 2.61 19.23 -23.79
N MET A 125 2.82 17.95 -24.12
CA MET A 125 4.01 17.49 -24.84
C MET A 125 4.03 17.93 -26.30
N LEU A 126 2.88 17.95 -26.99
CA LEU A 126 2.80 18.48 -28.34
C LEU A 126 3.13 19.99 -28.34
N PHE A 127 2.59 20.76 -27.39
CA PHE A 127 2.94 22.18 -27.24
C PHE A 127 4.42 22.42 -26.93
N TYR A 128 5.01 21.61 -26.04
CA TYR A 128 6.45 21.70 -25.77
C TYR A 128 7.30 21.28 -26.98
N GLY A 129 6.86 20.27 -27.72
CA GLY A 129 7.55 19.74 -28.87
C GLY A 129 7.61 20.72 -30.05
N ILE A 130 6.55 21.50 -30.29
CA ILE A 130 6.54 22.50 -31.35
C ILE A 130 7.49 23.67 -31.03
N ASP A 131 7.59 24.07 -29.76
CA ASP A 131 8.54 25.09 -29.30
C ASP A 131 10.00 24.66 -29.48
N LEU A 132 10.26 23.35 -29.40
CA LEU A 132 11.59 22.75 -29.56
C LEU A 132 11.89 22.23 -30.97
N TYR A 133 10.98 22.40 -31.92
CA TYR A 133 11.07 21.87 -33.28
C TYR A 133 12.41 22.15 -33.98
N TYR A 134 13.02 23.32 -33.75
CA TYR A 134 14.33 23.69 -34.33
C TYR A 134 15.53 23.37 -33.47
N MET A 135 15.32 23.15 -32.18
CA MET A 135 16.38 22.96 -31.20
C MET A 135 16.79 21.49 -31.11
N MET A 136 15.87 20.58 -31.44
CA MET A 136 16.05 19.14 -31.25
C MET A 136 15.65 18.36 -32.51
N PRO A 137 16.56 17.58 -33.12
CA PRO A 137 16.27 16.84 -34.35
C PRO A 137 15.18 15.76 -34.18
N GLU A 138 15.00 15.23 -32.98
CA GLU A 138 13.95 14.24 -32.66
C GLU A 138 12.54 14.84 -32.78
N TRP A 139 12.34 16.05 -32.25
CA TRP A 139 11.06 16.76 -32.34
C TRP A 139 10.78 17.22 -33.76
N LYS A 140 11.81 17.64 -34.49
CA LYS A 140 11.72 17.94 -35.92
C LYS A 140 11.19 16.74 -36.71
N LEU A 141 11.82 15.58 -36.54
CA LEU A 141 11.45 14.35 -37.24
C LEU A 141 10.02 13.92 -36.90
N LEU A 142 9.63 13.98 -35.62
CA LEU A 142 8.29 13.61 -35.15
C LEU A 142 7.20 14.51 -35.77
N TRP A 143 7.40 15.84 -35.73
CA TRP A 143 6.45 16.81 -36.29
C TRP A 143 6.38 16.74 -37.82
N ASP A 144 7.52 16.59 -38.51
CA ASP A 144 7.59 16.43 -39.96
C ASP A 144 6.84 15.15 -40.40
N GLN A 145 6.99 14.06 -39.64
CA GLN A 145 6.27 12.81 -39.88
C GLN A 145 4.76 12.92 -39.60
N LEU A 146 4.38 13.61 -38.52
CA LEU A 146 2.98 13.81 -38.14
C LEU A 146 2.24 14.62 -39.21
N GLN A 147 2.84 15.71 -39.68
CA GLN A 147 2.28 16.56 -40.73
C GLN A 147 2.27 15.88 -42.11
N TYR A 148 3.30 15.08 -42.43
CA TYR A 148 3.30 14.26 -43.66
C TYR A 148 2.17 13.21 -43.63
N SER A 149 1.99 12.51 -42.51
CA SER A 149 0.96 11.48 -42.34
C SER A 149 -0.47 12.02 -42.43
N GLN A 150 -0.66 13.31 -42.13
CA GLN A 150 -1.95 13.99 -42.22
C GLN A 150 -2.18 14.66 -43.59
N GLU A 151 -1.32 14.39 -44.58
CA GLU A 151 -1.43 14.92 -45.96
C GLU A 151 -1.57 16.45 -46.00
N CYS A 152 -0.75 17.16 -45.23
CA CYS A 152 -0.85 18.62 -45.14
C CYS A 152 -0.51 19.32 -46.47
N CYS A 153 -1.29 20.35 -46.79
CA CYS A 153 -1.20 21.08 -48.06
C CYS A 153 0.17 21.74 -48.29
N GLY A 154 0.79 21.50 -49.46
CA GLY A 154 2.07 22.10 -49.85
C GLY A 154 3.32 21.30 -49.45
N VAL A 155 3.15 20.04 -49.05
CA VAL A 155 4.22 19.18 -48.53
C VAL A 155 4.32 17.92 -49.36
N HIS A 156 5.37 17.77 -50.17
CA HIS A 156 5.60 16.57 -50.97
C HIS A 156 6.87 15.81 -50.56
N GLY A 157 7.74 16.42 -49.74
CA GLY A 157 8.88 15.81 -49.09
C GLY A 157 9.37 16.61 -47.87
N TYR A 158 10.40 16.10 -47.17
CA TYR A 158 10.96 16.74 -45.98
C TYR A 158 11.62 18.11 -46.27
N GLU A 159 12.03 18.36 -47.52
CA GLU A 159 12.72 19.58 -47.97
C GLU A 159 11.79 20.77 -48.17
N ASP A 160 10.52 20.54 -48.54
CA ASP A 160 9.54 21.59 -48.84
C ASP A 160 9.22 22.45 -47.60
N TRP A 161 9.42 21.89 -46.40
CA TRP A 161 9.17 22.53 -45.11
C TRP A 161 10.11 23.68 -44.78
N ALA A 162 11.38 23.60 -45.20
CA ALA A 162 12.35 24.67 -44.96
C ALA A 162 12.01 25.97 -45.70
N HIS A 163 11.13 25.87 -46.72
CA HIS A 163 10.78 26.95 -47.61
C HIS A 163 9.36 27.51 -47.39
N ALA A 164 8.58 26.93 -46.47
CA ALA A 164 7.23 27.37 -46.15
C ALA A 164 7.19 28.85 -45.69
N ASN A 165 6.19 29.60 -46.16
CA ASN A 165 6.17 31.07 -46.07
C ASN A 165 5.88 31.62 -44.67
N TRP A 166 5.21 30.82 -43.85
CA TRP A 166 4.87 31.11 -42.45
C TRP A 166 5.96 30.64 -41.49
N MET A 167 6.92 29.87 -41.99
CA MET A 167 8.06 29.38 -41.25
C MET A 167 9.06 30.55 -41.05
N PRO A 168 9.61 30.80 -39.85
CA PRO A 168 10.54 31.90 -39.64
C PRO A 168 11.79 31.76 -40.52
N LYS A 169 11.92 32.63 -41.52
CA LYS A 169 13.09 32.66 -42.40
C LYS A 169 14.14 33.57 -41.76
N GLU A 170 15.26 32.95 -41.36
CA GLU A 170 16.48 33.55 -40.79
C GLU A 170 16.50 33.85 -39.29
N TYR A 171 17.32 33.07 -38.56
CA TYR A 171 17.83 33.39 -37.23
C TYR A 171 18.93 34.46 -37.38
N SER A 172 18.54 35.74 -37.38
CA SER A 172 19.48 36.85 -37.32
C SER A 172 19.90 37.13 -35.87
N SER A 173 21.20 37.19 -35.64
CA SER A 173 21.91 37.29 -34.35
C SER A 173 21.75 38.63 -33.61
N VAL A 174 20.58 39.26 -33.66
CA VAL A 174 20.29 40.56 -33.03
C VAL A 174 18.95 40.50 -32.31
N GLY A 175 18.87 39.68 -31.24
CA GLY A 175 17.61 39.47 -30.52
C GLY A 175 17.74 38.81 -29.16
N GLN A 176 18.91 38.86 -28.51
CA GLN A 176 19.14 38.17 -27.24
C GLN A 176 18.51 38.86 -26.00
N GLY A 177 17.70 39.91 -26.17
CA GLY A 177 17.27 40.76 -25.06
C GLY A 177 15.81 40.63 -24.59
N ARG A 178 14.89 40.05 -25.36
CA ARG A 178 13.44 40.20 -25.06
C ARG A 178 12.52 38.99 -25.23
N PHE A 179 13.00 37.85 -25.71
CA PHE A 179 12.22 36.60 -25.71
C PHE A 179 12.74 35.55 -24.70
N GLY A 180 13.91 35.79 -24.10
CA GLY A 180 14.58 34.87 -23.16
C GLY A 180 14.31 35.09 -21.66
N SER A 181 13.50 36.09 -21.27
CA SER A 181 13.29 36.42 -19.84
C SER A 181 11.95 35.93 -19.26
N THR A 182 10.96 35.61 -20.09
CA THR A 182 9.62 35.23 -19.58
C THR A 182 9.44 33.71 -19.39
N ILE A 183 10.33 32.87 -19.94
CA ILE A 183 10.22 31.39 -19.86
C ILE A 183 11.33 30.76 -18.98
N ARG A 184 12.28 31.53 -18.45
CA ARG A 184 13.42 30.98 -17.67
C ARG A 184 13.21 30.87 -16.17
N SER A 185 12.09 31.33 -15.61
CA SER A 185 11.83 31.27 -14.16
C SER A 185 10.82 30.19 -13.73
N ARG A 186 10.08 29.57 -14.66
CA ARG A 186 9.05 28.57 -14.34
C ARG A 186 9.46 27.11 -14.58
N THR A 187 10.58 26.86 -15.25
CA THR A 187 10.95 25.51 -15.72
C THR A 187 12.38 25.11 -15.36
N LYS A 188 12.92 25.61 -14.23
CA LYS A 188 14.19 25.09 -13.66
C LYS A 188 13.98 24.12 -12.49
N ARG A 189 12.79 24.10 -11.88
CA ARG A 189 12.50 23.18 -10.74
C ARG A 189 12.03 21.78 -11.14
N SER A 190 11.71 21.55 -12.42
CA SER A 190 11.18 20.26 -12.90
C SER A 190 12.18 19.43 -13.71
N ILE A 191 13.32 20.00 -14.11
CA ILE A 191 14.31 19.33 -14.99
C ILE A 191 15.47 18.72 -14.19
N ASP A 192 15.79 19.26 -13.02
CA ASP A 192 16.89 18.73 -12.18
C ASP A 192 16.58 17.34 -11.58
N ASN A 193 15.33 16.86 -11.64
CA ASN A 193 14.93 15.54 -11.12
C ASN A 193 15.03 14.39 -12.13
N TYR A 194 15.32 14.64 -13.41
CA TYR A 194 15.42 13.60 -14.44
C TYR A 194 16.79 13.50 -15.14
N ALA A 195 17.72 14.43 -14.87
CA ALA A 195 19.06 14.45 -15.46
C ALA A 195 20.11 13.60 -14.67
N ALA A 196 19.72 12.45 -14.12
CA ALA A 196 20.60 11.55 -13.36
C ALA A 196 20.77 10.16 -14.02
N TYR A 197 20.60 10.05 -15.34
CA TYR A 197 21.01 8.88 -16.10
C TYR A 197 22.16 9.23 -17.03
N ASP A 198 23.30 8.61 -16.74
CA ASP A 198 24.54 8.66 -17.49
C ASP A 198 24.32 8.06 -18.90
N TYR A 199 24.65 8.83 -19.93
CA TYR A 199 24.47 8.47 -21.35
C TYR A 199 25.79 8.55 -22.11
N ASP A 200 26.91 8.18 -21.48
CA ASP A 200 28.14 7.85 -22.20
C ASP A 200 28.12 6.36 -22.56
N GLN A 201 27.64 6.05 -23.77
CA GLN A 201 28.11 4.96 -24.65
C GLN A 201 27.16 4.79 -25.84
N CYS A 202 27.52 5.35 -27.00
CA CYS A 202 27.24 4.77 -28.32
C CYS A 202 28.29 5.31 -29.32
N GLU A 203 28.98 4.37 -29.97
CA GLU A 203 30.09 4.59 -30.91
C GLU A 203 29.65 5.33 -32.18
N GLU A 204 30.53 6.22 -32.66
CA GLU A 204 30.47 6.82 -33.99
C GLU A 204 30.70 5.78 -35.08
N VAL A 205 29.85 5.76 -36.11
CA VAL A 205 30.16 5.13 -37.40
C VAL A 205 29.94 6.18 -38.50
N PRO A 206 30.96 6.53 -39.30
CA PRO A 206 30.84 7.52 -40.36
C PRO A 206 30.42 6.86 -41.68
N THR A 207 29.51 7.50 -42.41
CA THR A 207 29.32 7.23 -43.84
C THR A 207 29.11 8.53 -44.61
N GLU A 208 30.13 8.89 -45.38
CA GLU A 208 30.09 9.82 -46.52
C GLU A 208 29.08 9.36 -47.57
N CYS A 209 28.48 10.31 -48.31
CA CYS A 209 28.68 10.44 -49.76
C CYS A 209 27.77 11.50 -50.43
N THR A 210 28.43 12.56 -50.92
CA THR A 210 28.39 13.12 -52.29
C THR A 210 27.16 13.87 -52.83
N GLU A 211 27.39 15.16 -53.13
CA GLU A 211 26.60 16.04 -54.02
C GLU A 211 26.62 15.61 -55.50
N PRO A 212 25.72 16.17 -56.33
CA PRO A 212 26.13 16.62 -57.64
C PRO A 212 25.68 18.07 -57.99
N THR A 213 26.59 18.72 -58.69
CA THR A 213 26.60 20.10 -59.22
C THR A 213 25.79 20.23 -60.52
N VAL A 214 25.06 21.33 -60.72
CA VAL A 214 24.82 21.92 -62.07
C VAL A 214 24.76 23.45 -62.00
N THR A 215 25.49 24.08 -62.94
CA THR A 215 25.73 25.52 -63.13
C THR A 215 24.82 26.09 -64.23
N THR A 216 24.35 27.34 -64.13
CA THR A 216 24.46 28.43 -65.16
C THR A 216 23.67 29.72 -64.79
N THR A 217 24.33 30.87 -65.00
CA THR A 217 23.93 32.30 -64.86
C THR A 217 23.40 32.89 -66.21
N PRO A 218 23.02 34.20 -66.43
CA PRO A 218 23.08 35.44 -65.61
C PRO A 218 21.82 36.41 -65.66
N ALA A 219 21.92 37.56 -64.95
CA ALA A 219 20.93 38.65 -64.67
C ALA A 219 20.65 39.69 -65.81
N PRO A 220 19.77 40.74 -65.65
CA PRO A 220 20.13 41.98 -64.91
C PRO A 220 19.02 42.80 -64.17
N ARG A 221 19.52 43.71 -63.31
CA ARG A 221 19.02 44.81 -62.41
C ARG A 221 18.19 45.96 -63.05
N PRO A 222 17.86 47.11 -62.36
CA PRO A 222 17.58 47.47 -60.94
C PRO A 222 16.34 48.43 -60.78
N ALA A 223 16.01 48.89 -59.55
CA ALA A 223 15.93 50.33 -59.19
C ALA A 223 15.09 50.66 -57.92
N THR A 224 15.81 51.13 -56.89
CA THR A 224 15.53 52.28 -56.00
C THR A 224 14.50 52.24 -54.85
N THR A 225 15.06 52.64 -53.70
CA THR A 225 14.58 53.56 -52.66
C THR A 225 13.93 53.00 -51.39
N ALA A 226 14.61 53.31 -50.29
CA ALA A 226 14.27 53.03 -48.92
C ALA A 226 13.47 54.18 -48.27
N GLN A 227 12.56 53.78 -47.36
CA GLN A 227 12.17 54.41 -46.08
C GLN A 227 11.46 55.80 -46.11
N PRO A 228 10.76 56.24 -45.02
CA PRO A 228 10.68 55.69 -43.65
C PRO A 228 9.26 55.69 -42.98
N ALA A 229 9.22 55.17 -41.74
CA ALA A 229 8.51 55.71 -40.56
C ALA A 229 7.12 55.17 -40.12
N GLN A 230 7.16 54.66 -38.87
CA GLN A 230 6.31 54.99 -37.71
C GLN A 230 4.97 54.28 -37.43
N CYS A 231 5.02 53.46 -36.35
CA CYS A 231 4.13 53.38 -35.17
C CYS A 231 2.64 53.75 -35.30
N ALA A 232 1.73 52.83 -34.93
CA ALA A 232 1.07 52.81 -33.61
C ALA A 232 -0.08 51.76 -33.48
N THR A 233 -0.12 51.12 -32.30
CA THR A 233 -1.30 50.71 -31.47
C THR A 233 -2.32 49.62 -31.89
N THR A 234 -2.32 48.56 -31.06
CA THR A 234 -3.42 48.00 -30.22
C THR A 234 -4.75 47.52 -30.83
N ILE A 235 -5.06 46.22 -30.67
CA ILE A 235 -6.43 45.66 -30.46
C ILE A 235 -6.28 44.41 -29.57
N GLN A 236 -6.56 44.52 -28.26
CA GLN A 236 -7.76 44.03 -27.54
C GLN A 236 -7.94 42.51 -27.46
N ALA A 237 -8.10 42.06 -26.22
CA ALA A 237 -8.56 40.74 -25.82
C ALA A 237 -9.99 40.46 -26.32
N ALA A 238 -10.22 39.24 -26.82
CA ALA A 238 -11.55 38.67 -26.99
C ALA A 238 -11.73 37.50 -26.01
N GLN A 239 -12.72 37.63 -25.13
CA GLN A 239 -13.30 36.54 -24.37
C GLN A 239 -14.24 35.73 -25.29
N GLY A 240 -14.22 34.40 -25.14
CA GLY A 240 -15.39 33.54 -25.38
C GLY A 240 -15.44 32.73 -26.68
N SER A 241 -14.85 31.54 -26.68
CA SER A 241 -15.40 30.29 -27.28
C SER A 241 -14.46 29.11 -26.95
N ASN A 242 -15.03 27.95 -26.60
CA ASN A 242 -14.30 26.68 -26.52
C ASN A 242 -13.95 26.19 -27.94
N GLU A 243 -13.03 26.88 -28.62
CA GLU A 243 -12.41 26.40 -29.85
C GLU A 243 -10.94 26.07 -29.56
N GLY A 244 -10.54 24.84 -29.89
CA GLY A 244 -9.25 24.25 -29.53
C GLY A 244 -8.06 25.13 -29.94
N GLN A 245 -7.02 25.15 -29.09
CA GLN A 245 -5.80 25.90 -29.36
C GLN A 245 -5.14 25.42 -30.67
N THR A 246 -4.82 26.38 -31.53
CA THR A 246 -4.23 26.18 -32.85
C THR A 246 -2.77 25.78 -32.76
N LEU A 247 -2.41 24.64 -33.35
CA LEU A 247 -1.04 24.11 -33.39
C LEU A 247 -0.25 24.58 -34.63
N ALA A 248 -0.92 24.79 -35.77
CA ALA A 248 -0.29 25.34 -36.97
C ALA A 248 -1.28 26.11 -37.87
N PRO A 249 -0.84 27.13 -38.64
CA PRO A 249 -1.75 28.06 -39.31
C PRO A 249 -2.40 27.54 -40.61
N TYR A 250 -2.13 26.31 -41.05
CA TYR A 250 -2.71 25.77 -42.31
C TYR A 250 -3.34 24.39 -42.09
N ALA A 251 -4.55 24.22 -42.58
CA ALA A 251 -5.28 22.96 -42.56
C ALA A 251 -4.62 21.88 -43.41
N CYS A 252 -4.59 20.66 -42.88
CA CYS A 252 -4.21 19.47 -43.62
C CYS A 252 -5.42 18.93 -44.39
N CYS A 253 -5.54 19.33 -45.66
CA CYS A 253 -6.54 18.79 -46.58
C CYS A 253 -5.80 17.96 -47.62
N LYS A 254 -6.25 16.72 -47.85
CA LYS A 254 -5.67 15.76 -48.83
C LYS A 254 -4.98 16.43 -50.02
N HIS A 255 -3.77 15.97 -50.34
CA HIS A 255 -2.78 16.60 -51.23
C HIS A 255 -3.29 17.17 -52.57
N GLU A 256 -4.43 16.69 -53.09
CA GLU A 256 -4.97 17.04 -54.40
C GLU A 256 -6.30 17.81 -54.37
N SER A 257 -6.74 18.30 -53.20
CA SER A 257 -8.00 19.06 -53.13
C SER A 257 -7.87 20.46 -53.76
N THR A 258 -8.87 20.90 -54.54
CA THR A 258 -8.93 22.24 -55.15
C THR A 258 -8.90 23.39 -54.11
N THR A 259 -9.24 23.09 -52.86
CA THR A 259 -9.11 23.96 -51.69
C THR A 259 -7.66 24.25 -51.31
N CYS A 260 -6.72 23.34 -51.61
CA CYS A 260 -5.30 23.50 -51.33
C CYS A 260 -4.68 24.68 -52.10
N TYR A 261 -5.09 24.85 -53.37
CA TYR A 261 -4.62 25.92 -54.25
C TYR A 261 -5.13 27.31 -53.82
N GLN A 262 -6.30 27.39 -53.19
CA GLN A 262 -6.87 28.66 -52.73
C GLN A 262 -6.23 29.19 -51.44
N ASN A 263 -5.53 28.34 -50.67
CA ASN A 263 -4.81 28.74 -49.45
C ASN A 263 -3.45 29.39 -49.74
N TYR A 264 -2.95 29.30 -50.98
CA TYR A 264 -1.68 29.91 -51.42
C TYR A 264 -1.83 31.28 -52.09
N MET A 265 -3.05 31.81 -52.30
CA MET A 265 -3.28 33.18 -52.78
C MET A 265 -3.55 34.15 -51.63
N PRO A 266 -3.08 35.41 -51.71
CA PRO A 266 -3.42 36.43 -50.72
C PRO A 266 -4.93 36.72 -50.80
N ARG A 267 -5.66 36.41 -49.73
CA ARG A 267 -7.11 36.69 -49.61
C ARG A 267 -7.36 38.05 -48.94
N SER A 268 -8.49 38.66 -49.27
CA SER A 268 -9.00 39.87 -48.63
C SER A 268 -9.33 39.63 -47.15
N GLU A 269 -9.02 40.62 -46.31
CA GLU A 269 -8.84 40.60 -44.83
C GLU A 269 -9.89 39.94 -43.91
N ASN A 270 -10.98 39.33 -44.39
CA ASN A 270 -12.04 38.79 -43.51
C ASN A 270 -12.54 37.38 -43.89
N SER A 271 -11.64 36.43 -44.18
CA SER A 271 -12.01 35.01 -44.27
C SER A 271 -11.23 34.18 -43.25
N PRO A 272 -11.90 33.32 -42.43
CA PRO A 272 -11.21 32.55 -41.41
C PRO A 272 -10.27 31.53 -42.04
N ILE A 273 -9.03 31.50 -41.55
CA ILE A 273 -8.00 30.55 -41.94
C ILE A 273 -8.36 29.21 -41.28
N PRO A 274 -8.42 28.08 -42.01
CA PRO A 274 -8.61 26.79 -41.37
C PRO A 274 -7.28 26.36 -40.74
N HIS A 275 -7.30 26.16 -39.42
CA HIS A 275 -6.14 25.91 -38.55
C HIS A 275 -6.07 24.44 -38.14
N LEU A 276 -4.87 23.88 -37.94
CA LEU A 276 -4.72 22.55 -37.32
C LEU A 276 -4.94 22.70 -35.82
N ASN A 277 -6.08 22.23 -35.31
CA ASN A 277 -6.40 22.26 -33.89
C ASN A 277 -6.06 20.91 -33.24
N LEU A 278 -5.84 20.90 -31.91
CA LEU A 278 -5.60 19.67 -31.14
C LEU A 278 -6.72 18.62 -31.34
N THR A 279 -7.94 19.07 -31.60
CA THR A 279 -9.10 18.23 -31.93
C THR A 279 -8.93 17.43 -33.23
N ASP A 280 -8.16 17.94 -34.19
CA ASP A 280 -7.91 17.31 -35.49
C ASP A 280 -6.86 16.19 -35.38
N ILE A 281 -6.02 16.21 -34.34
CA ILE A 281 -5.08 15.13 -34.00
C ILE A 281 -5.81 13.92 -33.36
N ASN A 282 -7.15 13.99 -33.24
CA ASN A 282 -8.04 12.90 -32.83
C ASN A 282 -7.63 12.20 -31.52
N VAL A 283 -7.11 12.97 -30.56
CA VAL A 283 -6.81 12.48 -29.21
C VAL A 283 -8.11 12.32 -28.40
N GLY A 284 -9.05 13.25 -28.57
CA GLY A 284 -10.25 13.40 -27.74
C GLY A 284 -11.42 12.43 -28.01
N GLY A 285 -11.22 11.35 -28.76
CA GLY A 285 -12.28 10.38 -29.06
C GLY A 285 -11.88 8.93 -28.85
N CYS A 286 -10.62 8.58 -29.11
CA CYS A 286 -10.16 7.20 -29.17
C CYS A 286 -10.16 6.50 -27.81
N LEU A 287 -9.69 7.17 -26.75
CA LEU A 287 -9.48 6.55 -25.44
C LEU A 287 -10.78 6.44 -24.62
N ALA A 288 -11.67 7.44 -24.70
CA ALA A 288 -13.00 7.38 -24.10
C ALA A 288 -13.88 6.30 -24.75
N VAL A 289 -13.79 6.16 -26.09
CA VAL A 289 -14.45 5.07 -26.83
C VAL A 289 -13.87 3.70 -26.46
N PHE A 290 -12.54 3.58 -26.37
CA PHE A 290 -11.88 2.36 -25.90
C PHE A 290 -12.28 1.98 -24.46
N SER A 291 -12.33 2.96 -23.56
CA SER A 291 -12.79 2.79 -22.17
C SER A 291 -14.24 2.31 -22.12
N THR A 292 -15.12 2.90 -22.95
CA THR A 292 -16.52 2.49 -23.09
C THR A 292 -16.64 1.05 -23.60
N TYR A 293 -15.84 0.66 -24.59
CA TYR A 293 -15.79 -0.72 -25.08
C TYR A 293 -15.28 -1.68 -24.01
N MET A 294 -14.24 -1.32 -23.25
CA MET A 294 -13.74 -2.14 -22.14
C MET A 294 -14.79 -2.31 -21.04
N TYR A 295 -15.59 -1.28 -20.75
CA TYR A 295 -16.72 -1.34 -19.82
C TYR A 295 -17.84 -2.26 -20.33
N LEU A 296 -18.15 -2.21 -21.63
CA LEU A 296 -19.09 -3.13 -22.27
C LEU A 296 -18.61 -4.58 -22.17
N MET A 297 -17.32 -4.84 -22.41
CA MET A 297 -16.72 -6.17 -22.31
C MET A 297 -16.76 -6.70 -20.86
N LEU A 298 -16.53 -5.84 -19.87
CA LEU A 298 -16.66 -6.18 -18.46
C LEU A 298 -18.10 -6.57 -18.09
N ASN A 299 -19.09 -5.83 -18.58
CA ASN A 299 -20.50 -6.17 -18.39
C ASN A 299 -20.85 -7.52 -19.02
N ILE A 300 -20.30 -7.82 -20.21
CA ILE A 300 -20.46 -9.13 -20.85
C ILE A 300 -19.86 -10.24 -19.98
N LEU A 301 -18.64 -10.06 -19.44
CA LEU A 301 -18.02 -11.03 -18.52
C LEU A 301 -18.85 -11.25 -17.25
N LEU A 302 -19.42 -10.17 -16.70
CA LEU A 302 -20.26 -10.24 -15.51
C LEU A 302 -21.56 -10.99 -15.78
N VAL A 303 -22.19 -10.77 -16.93
CA VAL A 303 -23.35 -11.56 -17.38
C VAL A 303 -22.99 -13.03 -17.58
N LEU A 304 -21.84 -13.34 -18.20
CA LEU A 304 -21.36 -14.72 -18.36
C LEU A 304 -21.13 -15.41 -17.01
N MET A 305 -20.59 -14.67 -16.04
CA MET A 305 -20.41 -15.15 -14.67
C MET A 305 -21.73 -15.43 -13.97
N LEU A 306 -22.72 -14.52 -14.09
CA LEU A 306 -24.04 -14.72 -13.52
C LEU A 306 -24.76 -15.93 -14.14
N ILE A 307 -24.60 -16.15 -15.45
CA ILE A 307 -25.11 -17.35 -16.13
C ILE A 307 -24.40 -18.60 -15.59
N ALA A 308 -23.08 -18.57 -15.38
CA ALA A 308 -22.34 -19.69 -14.80
C ALA A 308 -22.79 -20.01 -13.36
N ILE A 309 -23.03 -18.99 -12.54
CA ILE A 309 -23.60 -19.14 -11.19
C ILE A 309 -25.02 -19.70 -11.26
N ALA A 310 -25.86 -19.21 -12.17
CA ALA A 310 -27.22 -19.72 -12.33
C ALA A 310 -27.22 -21.20 -12.73
N VAL A 311 -26.30 -21.61 -13.61
CA VAL A 311 -26.11 -23.03 -14.00
C VAL A 311 -25.64 -23.88 -12.82
N ASP A 312 -24.74 -23.37 -11.96
CA ASP A 312 -24.29 -24.04 -10.74
C ASP A 312 -25.41 -24.15 -9.68
N VAL A 313 -26.23 -23.11 -9.53
CA VAL A 313 -27.40 -23.09 -8.64
C VAL A 313 -28.50 -24.05 -9.11
N GLU A 314 -28.73 -24.15 -10.43
CA GLU A 314 -29.63 -25.17 -11.02
C GLU A 314 -29.07 -26.59 -10.91
N HIS A 315 -27.74 -26.75 -10.84
CA HIS A 315 -27.04 -28.04 -10.72
C HIS A 315 -26.65 -28.43 -9.30
N LYS A 316 -26.92 -27.61 -8.28
CA LYS A 316 -27.14 -28.18 -6.96
C LYS A 316 -28.27 -29.19 -7.15
N PRO A 317 -28.03 -30.51 -7.05
CA PRO A 317 -29.17 -31.38 -6.85
C PRO A 317 -29.91 -30.73 -5.68
N LYS A 318 -31.22 -30.47 -5.84
CA LYS A 318 -32.11 -30.35 -4.68
C LYS A 318 -31.55 -31.34 -3.71
N GLN A 319 -31.03 -30.85 -2.58
CA GLN A 319 -30.48 -31.70 -1.54
C GLN A 319 -31.33 -32.94 -1.61
N VAL A 320 -30.69 -34.06 -1.90
CA VAL A 320 -31.31 -35.33 -1.59
C VAL A 320 -31.72 -35.08 -0.17
N LEU A 321 -33.02 -34.85 0.00
CA LEU A 321 -33.73 -35.08 1.22
C LEU A 321 -33.30 -36.52 1.40
N HIS A 322 -32.20 -36.71 2.15
CA HIS A 322 -32.15 -37.80 3.09
C HIS A 322 -33.59 -37.81 3.56
N HIS A 323 -34.30 -38.88 3.21
CA HIS A 323 -35.48 -39.23 3.96
C HIS A 323 -35.08 -38.85 5.38
N ALA A 324 -35.71 -37.78 5.90
CA ALA A 324 -35.59 -37.48 7.29
C ALA A 324 -36.21 -38.74 7.87
N ASP A 325 -35.35 -39.72 8.18
CA ASP A 325 -35.63 -40.68 9.22
C ASP A 325 -36.19 -39.77 10.30
N GLU A 326 -37.49 -39.90 10.54
CA GLU A 326 -38.23 -39.04 11.46
C GLU A 326 -37.34 -38.91 12.69
N VAL A 327 -36.81 -37.70 12.93
CA VAL A 327 -35.89 -37.46 14.04
C VAL A 327 -36.57 -38.04 15.27
N PRO A 328 -36.08 -39.17 15.81
CA PRO A 328 -36.88 -39.94 16.74
C PRO A 328 -37.00 -39.10 17.99
N ARG A 329 -38.19 -38.58 18.25
CA ARG A 329 -38.44 -37.81 19.46
C ARG A 329 -38.45 -38.80 20.61
N PRO A 330 -37.48 -38.74 21.53
CA PRO A 330 -37.50 -39.62 22.68
C PRO A 330 -38.75 -39.34 23.51
N GLN A 331 -39.44 -40.41 23.92
CA GLN A 331 -40.52 -40.32 24.88
C GLN A 331 -39.95 -40.69 26.25
N TYR A 332 -39.52 -39.69 27.00
CA TYR A 332 -39.15 -39.86 28.39
C TYR A 332 -40.39 -39.69 29.28
N THR A 333 -40.49 -40.47 30.34
CA THR A 333 -41.34 -40.10 31.47
C THR A 333 -40.72 -38.92 32.21
N ASP A 334 -41.52 -38.11 32.90
CA ASP A 334 -41.02 -36.97 33.68
C ASP A 334 -39.95 -37.42 34.71
N GLU A 335 -40.13 -38.60 35.30
CA GLU A 335 -39.17 -39.19 36.25
C GLU A 335 -37.83 -39.59 35.60
N GLU A 336 -37.85 -40.08 34.36
CA GLU A 336 -36.63 -40.44 33.62
C GLU A 336 -35.87 -39.19 33.16
N LEU A 337 -36.61 -38.19 32.67
CA LEU A 337 -36.03 -36.93 32.22
C LEU A 337 -35.35 -36.18 33.38
N ASP A 338 -36.00 -36.10 34.54
CA ASP A 338 -35.41 -35.46 35.72
C ASP A 338 -34.17 -36.22 36.24
N ARG A 339 -34.13 -37.55 36.13
CA ARG A 339 -32.92 -38.33 36.47
C ARG A 339 -31.75 -38.05 35.52
N LEU A 340 -32.02 -37.95 34.22
CA LEU A 340 -31.00 -37.61 33.22
C LEU A 340 -30.45 -36.19 33.43
N VAL A 341 -31.32 -35.24 33.79
CA VAL A 341 -30.91 -33.88 34.15
C VAL A 341 -30.03 -33.88 35.42
N ASP A 342 -30.41 -34.64 36.47
CA ASP A 342 -29.60 -34.78 37.70
C ASP A 342 -28.22 -35.38 37.40
N TYR A 343 -28.12 -36.34 36.47
CA TYR A 343 -26.82 -36.86 36.02
C TYR A 343 -25.95 -35.78 35.37
N ILE A 344 -26.51 -34.97 34.47
CA ILE A 344 -25.78 -33.85 33.83
C ILE A 344 -25.32 -32.83 34.88
N GLN A 345 -26.19 -32.47 35.82
CA GLN A 345 -25.84 -31.52 36.89
C GLN A 345 -24.69 -32.02 37.75
N ARG A 346 -24.68 -33.32 38.12
CA ARG A 346 -23.62 -33.92 38.95
C ARG A 346 -22.31 -34.12 38.21
N MET A 347 -22.36 -34.36 36.91
CA MET A 347 -21.16 -34.54 36.08
C MET A 347 -20.56 -33.20 35.61
N THR A 348 -21.31 -32.11 35.71
CA THR A 348 -20.82 -30.77 35.37
C THR A 348 -19.73 -30.35 36.36
N THR A 349 -18.56 -30.00 35.85
CA THR A 349 -17.41 -29.58 36.67
C THR A 349 -16.89 -28.24 36.17
N LEU A 350 -17.26 -27.17 36.89
CA LEU A 350 -16.74 -25.82 36.69
C LEU A 350 -16.05 -25.35 37.97
N PHE A 351 -15.04 -24.50 37.82
CA PHE A 351 -14.16 -24.03 38.88
C PHE A 351 -14.92 -23.40 40.05
N ALA A 352 -16.03 -22.70 39.77
CA ALA A 352 -16.84 -21.98 40.76
C ALA A 352 -18.29 -22.48 40.82
N LEU A 353 -18.56 -23.74 40.47
CA LEU A 353 -19.94 -24.27 40.50
C LEU A 353 -20.42 -24.47 41.94
N ASP A 354 -21.48 -23.76 42.34
CA ASP A 354 -22.28 -24.08 43.52
C ASP A 354 -23.63 -24.69 43.09
N HIS A 355 -24.17 -25.61 43.89
CA HIS A 355 -25.50 -26.19 43.65
C HIS A 355 -26.62 -25.14 43.60
N ARG A 356 -26.39 -23.96 44.18
CA ARG A 356 -27.34 -22.83 44.18
C ARG A 356 -27.36 -22.03 42.88
N ASP A 357 -26.39 -22.23 41.99
CA ASP A 357 -26.25 -21.45 40.75
C ASP A 357 -27.11 -22.00 39.60
N TRP A 358 -27.72 -23.19 39.77
CA TRP A 358 -28.64 -23.78 38.81
C TRP A 358 -29.97 -23.01 38.77
N ALA A 359 -30.20 -22.28 37.69
CA ALA A 359 -31.48 -21.65 37.37
C ALA A 359 -32.36 -22.57 36.50
N GLU A 360 -33.68 -22.39 36.58
CA GLU A 360 -34.63 -23.17 35.77
C GLU A 360 -34.39 -22.99 34.26
N ASP A 361 -33.99 -21.79 33.83
CA ASP A 361 -33.59 -21.49 32.46
C ASP A 361 -32.52 -22.48 31.93
N ASN A 362 -31.58 -22.88 32.78
CA ASN A 362 -30.50 -23.79 32.41
C ASN A 362 -30.99 -25.23 32.31
N LEU A 363 -31.85 -25.64 33.25
CA LEU A 363 -32.45 -26.96 33.27
C LEU A 363 -33.35 -27.18 32.06
N ASP A 364 -34.09 -26.14 31.64
CA ASP A 364 -34.91 -26.18 30.44
C ASP A 364 -34.08 -26.38 29.17
N ILE A 365 -32.89 -25.79 29.10
CA ILE A 365 -31.98 -25.99 27.97
C ILE A 365 -31.41 -27.41 27.95
N ILE A 366 -31.11 -28.00 29.12
CA ILE A 366 -30.67 -29.38 29.24
C ILE A 366 -31.80 -30.35 28.86
N ARG A 367 -33.02 -30.14 29.36
CA ARG A 367 -34.22 -30.90 28.96
C ARG A 367 -34.44 -30.82 27.46
N ARG A 368 -34.32 -29.61 26.90
CA ARG A 368 -34.42 -29.39 25.45
C ARG A 368 -33.35 -30.16 24.69
N TRP A 369 -32.09 -30.17 25.14
CA TRP A 369 -31.03 -30.98 24.51
C TRP A 369 -31.36 -32.47 24.52
N LEU A 370 -31.85 -33.02 25.63
CA LEU A 370 -32.25 -34.42 25.74
C LEU A 370 -33.41 -34.78 24.79
N MET A 371 -34.33 -33.85 24.56
CA MET A 371 -35.52 -34.03 23.69
C MET A 371 -35.24 -33.80 22.20
N GLU A 372 -34.42 -32.81 21.86
CA GLU A 372 -34.08 -32.42 20.49
C GLU A 372 -32.81 -33.14 20.04
N VAL A 373 -32.90 -34.40 19.58
CA VAL A 373 -31.74 -35.26 19.23
C VAL A 373 -30.89 -34.81 18.02
N ASP A 374 -31.23 -33.70 17.39
CA ASP A 374 -30.51 -33.11 16.25
C ASP A 374 -29.24 -32.35 16.66
N GLN A 375 -29.17 -31.83 17.89
CA GLN A 375 -28.04 -31.04 18.37
C GLN A 375 -27.00 -31.92 19.10
N PRO A 376 -25.81 -32.22 18.54
CA PRO A 376 -24.89 -33.17 19.16
C PRO A 376 -24.16 -32.63 20.41
N LEU A 377 -24.18 -31.32 20.64
CA LEU A 377 -23.34 -30.66 21.64
C LEU A 377 -24.16 -29.80 22.61
N LEU A 378 -23.98 -30.04 23.91
CA LEU A 378 -24.46 -29.21 25.01
C LEU A 378 -23.25 -28.62 25.73
N THR A 379 -23.30 -27.33 26.04
CA THR A 379 -22.23 -26.61 26.74
C THR A 379 -22.77 -25.87 27.95
N ILE A 380 -22.05 -25.93 29.06
CA ILE A 380 -22.41 -25.29 30.34
C ILE A 380 -21.22 -24.47 30.84
N PHE A 381 -21.42 -23.16 31.01
CA PHE A 381 -20.37 -22.18 31.34
C PHE A 381 -20.93 -21.02 32.16
N TYR A 382 -20.04 -20.19 32.70
CA TYR A 382 -20.41 -18.92 33.33
C TYR A 382 -20.36 -17.77 32.34
N ASP A 383 -21.47 -17.02 32.25
CA ASP A 383 -21.54 -15.72 31.56
C ASP A 383 -21.71 -14.61 32.62
N ALA A 384 -20.70 -13.75 32.79
CA ALA A 384 -20.72 -12.63 33.74
C ALA A 384 -21.22 -12.99 35.16
N ASN A 385 -20.80 -14.14 35.70
CA ASN A 385 -21.21 -14.74 36.98
C ASN A 385 -22.61 -15.37 37.05
N LYS A 386 -23.31 -15.56 35.92
CA LYS A 386 -24.53 -16.38 35.83
C LYS A 386 -24.20 -17.69 35.12
N LEU A 387 -24.51 -18.82 35.75
CA LEU A 387 -24.43 -20.12 35.09
C LEU A 387 -25.39 -20.13 33.89
N SER A 388 -24.90 -20.52 32.73
CA SER A 388 -25.63 -20.53 31.47
C SER A 388 -25.36 -21.84 30.72
N ALA A 389 -26.41 -22.38 30.09
CA ALA A 389 -26.30 -23.53 29.20
C ALA A 389 -26.63 -23.11 27.76
N CYS A 390 -25.96 -23.68 26.75
CA CYS A 390 -26.37 -23.50 25.36
C CYS A 390 -26.19 -24.78 24.52
N LEU A 391 -26.92 -24.82 23.41
CA LEU A 391 -26.80 -25.87 22.40
C LEU A 391 -25.74 -25.42 21.40
N GLY A 392 -24.65 -26.18 21.25
CA GLY A 392 -23.49 -25.79 20.45
C GLY A 392 -22.42 -25.04 21.24
N PHE A 393 -21.67 -24.17 20.58
CA PHE A 393 -20.57 -23.41 21.19
C PHE A 393 -21.02 -22.04 21.70
N PRO A 394 -20.49 -21.55 22.84
CA PRO A 394 -20.74 -20.19 23.31
C PRO A 394 -20.20 -19.15 22.32
N VAL A 395 -20.95 -18.06 22.15
CA VAL A 395 -20.55 -16.91 21.29
C VAL A 395 -19.63 -15.94 22.05
N ALA A 396 -19.71 -15.94 23.38
CA ALA A 396 -18.90 -15.12 24.27
C ALA A 396 -17.64 -15.88 24.75
N PRO A 397 -16.54 -15.16 25.08
CA PRO A 397 -15.38 -15.79 25.69
C PRO A 397 -15.71 -16.31 27.09
N VAL A 398 -15.34 -17.55 27.38
CA VAL A 398 -15.62 -18.25 28.63
C VAL A 398 -14.33 -18.64 29.33
N SER A 399 -14.29 -18.53 30.65
CA SER A 399 -13.12 -18.92 31.45
C SER A 399 -12.99 -20.44 31.58
N ASP A 400 -14.11 -21.12 31.78
CA ASP A 400 -14.22 -22.56 31.84
C ASP A 400 -15.57 -23.04 31.29
N LEU A 401 -15.58 -24.24 30.74
CA LEU A 401 -16.72 -24.81 30.05
C LEU A 401 -16.73 -26.33 30.23
N THR A 402 -17.86 -26.90 30.66
CA THR A 402 -18.10 -28.34 30.52
C THR A 402 -18.93 -28.57 29.26
N TYR A 403 -18.50 -29.52 28.43
CA TYR A 403 -19.26 -29.95 27.26
C TYR A 403 -19.72 -31.40 27.41
N PHE A 404 -20.89 -31.66 26.85
CA PHE A 404 -21.48 -32.98 26.70
C PHE A 404 -21.75 -33.20 25.22
N TYR A 405 -21.15 -34.26 24.68
CA TYR A 405 -21.29 -34.67 23.30
C TYR A 405 -22.05 -35.98 23.22
N ARG A 406 -22.91 -36.07 22.21
CA ARG A 406 -23.61 -37.30 21.84
C ARG A 406 -23.44 -37.59 20.36
N GLU A 407 -23.54 -38.85 19.99
CA GLU A 407 -23.68 -39.20 18.58
C GLU A 407 -25.00 -38.62 18.00
N PRO A 408 -25.00 -38.13 16.74
CA PRO A 408 -26.20 -37.57 16.13
C PRO A 408 -27.36 -38.57 16.13
N ASN A 409 -28.55 -38.13 16.55
CA ASN A 409 -29.77 -38.94 16.68
C ASN A 409 -29.73 -40.06 17.74
N PHE A 410 -28.71 -40.11 18.61
CA PHE A 410 -28.66 -41.08 19.70
C PHE A 410 -29.61 -40.69 20.84
N ILE A 411 -30.38 -41.66 21.31
CA ILE A 411 -31.33 -41.51 22.44
C ILE A 411 -30.73 -42.17 23.67
N PHE A 412 -30.54 -41.37 24.71
CA PHE A 412 -30.08 -41.87 25.99
C PHE A 412 -31.20 -42.58 26.74
N THR A 413 -30.84 -43.56 27.54
CA THR A 413 -31.67 -44.18 28.57
C THR A 413 -30.96 -44.00 29.90
N VAL A 414 -31.70 -44.06 31.01
CA VAL A 414 -31.11 -43.88 32.36
C VAL A 414 -29.96 -44.87 32.61
N GLU A 415 -30.02 -46.06 32.02
CA GLU A 415 -28.99 -47.11 32.16
C GLU A 415 -27.76 -46.90 31.27
N ASN A 416 -27.94 -46.43 30.02
CA ASN A 416 -26.84 -46.30 29.06
C ASN A 416 -26.11 -44.93 29.12
N PHE A 417 -26.68 -43.97 29.87
CA PHE A 417 -26.25 -42.58 29.80
C PHE A 417 -24.75 -42.40 30.09
N HIS A 418 -24.24 -43.09 31.11
CA HIS A 418 -22.85 -42.95 31.55
C HIS A 418 -21.83 -43.66 30.64
N ASP A 419 -22.25 -44.65 29.86
CA ASP A 419 -21.35 -45.43 29.01
C ASP A 419 -21.19 -44.79 27.61
N GLU A 420 -22.22 -44.09 27.15
CA GLU A 420 -22.32 -43.57 25.77
C GLU A 420 -22.11 -42.05 25.67
N ILE A 421 -22.05 -41.33 26.79
CA ILE A 421 -21.84 -39.88 26.78
C ILE A 421 -20.36 -39.50 26.78
N ASP A 422 -19.99 -38.64 25.83
CA ASP A 422 -18.66 -38.02 25.82
C ASP A 422 -18.69 -36.71 26.60
N ILE A 423 -17.94 -36.65 27.70
CA ILE A 423 -17.85 -35.47 28.55
C ILE A 423 -16.42 -34.91 28.57
N GLY A 424 -16.29 -33.59 28.59
CA GLY A 424 -15.01 -32.95 28.85
C GLY A 424 -15.12 -31.52 29.36
N THR A 425 -14.00 -31.03 29.91
CA THR A 425 -13.88 -29.65 30.41
C THR A 425 -12.81 -28.90 29.62
N LEU A 426 -13.16 -27.71 29.14
CA LEU A 426 -12.27 -26.78 28.46
C LEU A 426 -12.05 -25.54 29.32
N HIS A 427 -10.84 -25.02 29.32
CA HIS A 427 -10.49 -23.75 29.97
C HIS A 427 -10.26 -22.67 28.90
N GLU A 428 -10.07 -21.43 29.33
CA GLU A 428 -9.74 -20.27 28.49
C GLU A 428 -8.59 -20.53 27.50
N ASP A 429 -7.57 -21.29 27.92
CA ASP A 429 -6.45 -21.74 27.08
C ASP A 429 -6.83 -22.99 26.27
N VAL A 430 -7.61 -22.80 25.19
CA VAL A 430 -8.13 -23.88 24.34
C VAL A 430 -7.02 -24.69 23.69
N ASP A 431 -6.00 -24.04 23.13
CA ASP A 431 -4.89 -24.67 22.45
C ASP A 431 -3.93 -25.35 23.43
N GLY A 432 -3.72 -24.80 24.63
CA GLY A 432 -3.01 -25.48 25.70
C GLY A 432 -3.76 -26.68 26.27
N CYS A 433 -5.10 -26.63 26.37
CA CYS A 433 -5.92 -27.79 26.73
C CYS A 433 -5.76 -28.90 25.69
N LEU A 434 -5.90 -28.57 24.40
CA LEU A 434 -5.68 -29.51 23.30
C LEU A 434 -4.27 -30.10 23.34
N LEU A 435 -3.25 -29.26 23.57
CA LEU A 435 -1.85 -29.68 23.66
C LEU A 435 -1.64 -30.66 24.82
N LYS A 436 -2.19 -30.38 26.01
CA LYS A 436 -2.09 -31.25 27.18
C LYS A 436 -2.77 -32.59 26.94
N VAL A 437 -4.00 -32.59 26.43
CA VAL A 437 -4.77 -33.81 26.15
C VAL A 437 -4.04 -34.68 25.13
N LEU A 438 -3.58 -34.10 24.01
CA LEU A 438 -2.84 -34.85 23.01
C LEU A 438 -1.48 -35.36 23.51
N LYS A 439 -0.75 -34.54 24.27
CA LYS A 439 0.60 -34.87 24.75
C LYS A 439 0.60 -35.87 25.91
N LEU A 440 -0.33 -35.75 26.86
CA LEU A 440 -0.34 -36.51 28.10
C LEU A 440 -1.25 -37.74 28.06
N VAL A 441 -2.34 -37.70 27.28
CA VAL A 441 -3.32 -38.80 27.23
C VAL A 441 -3.17 -39.59 25.95
N PHE A 442 -3.43 -38.97 24.79
CA PHE A 442 -3.48 -39.70 23.52
C PHE A 442 -2.11 -40.16 23.03
N ALA A 443 -1.06 -39.33 23.12
CA ALA A 443 0.26 -39.69 22.61
C ALA A 443 0.85 -40.94 23.31
N PRO A 444 0.80 -41.09 24.65
CA PRO A 444 1.26 -42.32 25.31
C PRO A 444 0.45 -43.57 24.93
N ILE A 445 -0.89 -43.47 24.91
CA ILE A 445 -1.79 -44.60 24.60
C ILE A 445 -1.51 -45.13 23.18
N LEU A 446 -1.44 -44.22 22.20
CA LEU A 446 -1.25 -44.58 20.80
C LEU A 446 0.18 -45.06 20.52
N ARG A 447 1.17 -44.61 21.29
CA ARG A 447 2.56 -45.11 21.20
C ARG A 447 2.75 -46.49 21.82
N ASN A 448 1.98 -46.83 22.85
CA ASN A 448 2.06 -48.14 23.50
C ASN A 448 1.15 -49.19 22.85
N SER A 449 0.36 -48.81 21.85
CA SER A 449 -0.50 -49.72 21.11
C SER A 449 0.30 -50.69 20.22
N ASP A 450 -0.22 -51.92 20.08
CA ASP A 450 0.33 -52.99 19.25
C ASP A 450 -0.02 -52.77 17.78
N TRP A 451 0.70 -51.83 17.16
CA TRP A 451 0.59 -51.54 15.74
C TRP A 451 1.74 -52.18 14.97
N ASN A 452 1.54 -52.39 13.68
CA ASN A 452 2.65 -52.70 12.78
C ASN A 452 3.70 -51.57 12.85
N ASP A 453 4.98 -51.91 12.97
CA ASP A 453 6.11 -50.99 13.14
C ASP A 453 6.10 -49.84 12.11
N ASN A 454 5.75 -50.14 10.85
CA ASN A 454 5.67 -49.12 9.80
C ASN A 454 4.57 -48.09 10.04
N VAL A 455 3.41 -48.51 10.56
CA VAL A 455 2.27 -47.64 10.86
C VAL A 455 2.57 -46.83 12.11
N LYS A 456 3.09 -47.49 13.14
CA LYS A 456 3.54 -46.89 14.40
C LYS A 456 4.56 -45.79 14.16
N SER A 457 5.60 -46.05 13.37
CA SER A 457 6.63 -45.08 13.01
C SER A 457 6.07 -43.85 12.29
N ARG A 458 5.21 -44.05 11.28
CA ARG A 458 4.60 -42.94 10.53
C ARG A 458 3.72 -42.08 11.42
N PHE A 459 2.94 -42.71 12.28
CA PHE A 459 2.05 -42.00 13.19
C PHE A 459 2.80 -41.24 14.27
N CYS A 460 3.81 -41.84 14.90
CA CYS A 460 4.66 -41.15 15.89
C CYS A 460 5.29 -39.89 15.29
N LYS A 461 5.82 -39.97 14.05
CA LYS A 461 6.36 -38.82 13.31
C LYS A 461 5.30 -37.74 13.06
N ALA A 462 4.09 -38.13 12.69
CA ALA A 462 2.98 -37.21 12.45
C ALA A 462 2.53 -36.51 13.75
N ILE A 463 2.39 -37.25 14.85
CA ILE A 463 2.07 -36.70 16.17
C ILE A 463 3.17 -35.74 16.64
N ASP A 464 4.44 -36.12 16.56
CA ASP A 464 5.54 -35.25 17.00
C ASP A 464 5.60 -33.96 16.18
N LYS A 465 5.34 -34.03 14.87
CA LYS A 465 5.21 -32.85 14.01
C LYS A 465 4.02 -31.97 14.43
N PHE A 466 2.88 -32.58 14.71
CA PHE A 466 1.67 -31.86 15.13
C PHE A 466 1.83 -31.21 16.50
N LEU A 467 2.38 -31.93 17.48
CA LEU A 467 2.68 -31.41 18.82
C LEU A 467 3.74 -30.29 18.76
N GLY A 468 4.75 -30.42 17.90
CA GLY A 468 5.72 -29.34 17.64
C GLY A 468 5.05 -28.08 17.10
N TYR A 469 4.14 -28.23 16.13
CA TYR A 469 3.36 -27.12 15.59
C TYR A 469 2.45 -26.48 16.64
N LEU A 470 1.67 -27.27 17.38
CA LEU A 470 0.73 -26.79 18.38
C LEU A 470 1.45 -26.11 19.55
N THR A 471 2.60 -26.64 19.98
CA THR A 471 3.47 -26.00 20.99
C THR A 471 3.98 -24.64 20.50
N SER A 472 4.39 -24.56 19.24
CA SER A 472 4.86 -23.31 18.63
C SER A 472 3.74 -22.27 18.52
N LEU A 473 2.53 -22.70 18.14
CA LEU A 473 1.36 -21.83 18.08
C LEU A 473 1.01 -21.24 19.44
N ASN A 474 0.83 -22.10 20.45
CA ASN A 474 0.50 -21.67 21.81
C ASN A 474 1.54 -20.67 22.32
N SER A 475 2.82 -21.03 22.21
CA SER A 475 3.90 -20.17 22.69
C SER A 475 3.90 -18.81 21.99
N LYS A 476 3.67 -18.77 20.66
CA LYS A 476 3.60 -17.52 19.91
C LYS A 476 2.43 -16.64 20.33
N MET A 477 1.27 -17.22 20.64
CA MET A 477 0.13 -16.48 21.17
C MET A 477 0.43 -15.88 22.55
N ALA A 478 1.23 -16.60 23.36
CA ALA A 478 1.74 -16.09 24.63
C ALA A 478 2.95 -15.14 24.50
N GLY A 479 3.42 -14.82 23.28
CA GLY A 479 4.58 -13.95 23.04
C GLY A 479 5.95 -14.57 23.36
N MET A 480 6.01 -15.89 23.54
CA MET A 480 7.22 -16.65 23.86
C MET A 480 7.56 -17.65 22.75
N THR A 481 8.78 -18.16 22.75
CA THR A 481 9.16 -19.29 21.89
C THR A 481 9.52 -20.45 22.79
N VAL A 482 8.86 -21.61 22.61
CA VAL A 482 9.18 -22.84 23.32
C VAL A 482 9.63 -23.92 22.33
N LEU A 483 10.82 -24.48 22.55
CA LEU A 483 11.31 -25.62 21.78
C LEU A 483 10.58 -26.88 22.24
N TYR A 484 9.82 -27.49 21.34
CA TYR A 484 9.18 -28.78 21.61
C TYR A 484 10.25 -29.87 21.73
N VAL A 485 10.29 -30.52 22.90
CA VAL A 485 11.08 -31.72 23.14
C VAL A 485 10.12 -32.93 23.21
N PRO A 486 10.25 -33.93 22.32
CA PRO A 486 9.44 -35.13 22.37
C PRO A 486 9.65 -35.89 23.68
N HIS A 487 8.59 -36.48 24.23
CA HIS A 487 8.68 -37.31 25.44
C HIS A 487 9.62 -38.54 25.30
N VAL A 488 9.93 -38.97 24.07
CA VAL A 488 10.88 -40.07 23.80
C VAL A 488 12.30 -39.74 24.27
N VAL A 489 12.64 -38.45 24.43
CA VAL A 489 13.94 -38.02 24.94
C VAL A 489 14.17 -38.52 26.37
N LYS A 490 13.12 -38.64 27.20
CA LYS A 490 13.22 -39.25 28.53
C LYS A 490 13.53 -40.76 28.52
N GLN A 491 13.40 -41.42 27.37
CA GLN A 491 13.81 -42.82 27.19
C GLN A 491 15.31 -42.97 26.88
N ILE A 492 16.00 -41.88 26.53
CA ILE A 492 17.47 -41.85 26.26
C ILE A 492 18.26 -42.24 27.52
N ALA A 493 17.76 -41.88 28.71
CA ALA A 493 18.34 -42.25 30.01
C ALA A 493 18.46 -43.77 30.24
N LYS A 494 17.83 -44.62 29.40
CA LYS A 494 17.90 -46.09 29.49
C LYS A 494 19.04 -46.72 28.67
N GLY A 495 19.92 -45.93 28.05
CA GLY A 495 21.23 -46.38 27.53
C GLY A 495 21.21 -47.17 26.21
N SER A 496 20.05 -47.48 25.62
CA SER A 496 19.93 -48.23 24.35
C SER A 496 19.65 -47.37 23.11
N ALA A 497 19.44 -46.06 23.27
CA ALA A 497 18.88 -45.19 22.23
C ALA A 497 19.89 -44.75 21.15
N THR A 498 21.21 -44.81 21.41
CA THR A 498 22.26 -44.33 20.50
C THR A 498 22.50 -45.24 19.29
N GLN A 499 21.96 -46.46 19.28
CA GLN A 499 22.13 -47.43 18.19
C GLN A 499 20.91 -47.58 17.27
N ASP A 500 19.75 -47.04 17.67
CA ASP A 500 18.54 -47.13 16.85
C ASP A 500 18.52 -46.02 15.78
N ARG A 501 18.70 -46.44 14.52
CA ARG A 501 18.71 -45.55 13.35
C ARG A 501 17.37 -44.83 13.16
N GLU A 502 16.26 -45.41 13.60
CA GLU A 502 14.95 -44.77 13.51
C GLU A 502 14.78 -43.68 14.57
N PHE A 503 15.26 -43.92 15.79
CA PHE A 503 15.30 -42.93 16.85
C PHE A 503 16.11 -41.68 16.46
N VAL A 504 17.31 -41.87 15.90
CA VAL A 504 18.16 -40.75 15.44
C VAL A 504 17.45 -39.92 14.36
N LYS A 505 16.80 -40.56 13.38
CA LYS A 505 16.02 -39.86 12.34
C LYS A 505 14.86 -39.02 12.91
N ASN A 506 14.22 -39.49 13.98
CA ASN A 506 13.16 -38.72 14.64
C ASN A 506 13.73 -37.49 15.35
N MET A 507 14.90 -37.61 15.99
CA MET A 507 15.59 -36.47 16.60
C MET A 507 16.05 -35.45 15.54
N GLU A 508 16.53 -35.91 14.38
CA GLU A 508 16.88 -35.03 13.25
C GLU A 508 15.66 -34.20 12.79
N ALA A 509 14.48 -34.82 12.68
CA ALA A 509 13.26 -34.11 12.28
C ALA A 509 12.84 -33.02 13.28
N VAL A 510 13.00 -33.29 14.58
CA VAL A 510 12.75 -32.33 15.66
C VAL A 510 13.74 -31.17 15.60
N VAL A 511 15.02 -31.48 15.39
CA VAL A 511 16.09 -30.48 15.24
C VAL A 511 15.87 -29.60 14.01
N VAL A 512 15.41 -30.15 12.89
CA VAL A 512 15.04 -29.35 11.71
C VAL A 512 13.93 -28.35 12.07
N PHE A 513 12.94 -28.75 12.88
CA PHE A 513 11.92 -27.83 13.37
C PHE A 513 12.52 -26.74 14.26
N TRP A 514 13.45 -27.08 15.16
CA TRP A 514 14.18 -26.10 15.97
C TRP A 514 14.95 -25.10 15.11
N THR A 515 15.65 -25.54 14.05
CA THR A 515 16.41 -24.61 13.19
C THR A 515 15.52 -23.53 12.56
N ASN A 516 14.31 -23.88 12.14
CA ASN A 516 13.36 -22.92 11.60
C ASN A 516 12.82 -21.97 12.67
N GLN A 517 12.54 -22.48 13.87
CA GLN A 517 12.10 -21.64 14.99
C GLN A 517 13.19 -20.67 15.43
N ILE A 518 14.43 -21.13 15.61
CA ILE A 518 15.58 -20.30 16.01
C ILE A 518 15.79 -19.20 14.96
N ARG A 519 15.83 -19.52 13.66
CA ARG A 519 15.95 -18.51 12.59
C ARG A 519 14.86 -17.45 12.62
N THR A 520 13.62 -17.85 12.90
CA THR A 520 12.50 -16.91 12.99
C THR A 520 12.68 -15.98 14.21
N CYS A 521 13.20 -16.51 15.32
CA CYS A 521 13.39 -15.76 16.56
C CYS A 521 14.62 -14.83 16.55
N LEU A 522 15.65 -15.12 15.75
CA LEU A 522 16.83 -14.25 15.60
C LEU A 522 16.48 -12.80 15.20
N ARG A 523 15.29 -12.58 14.63
CA ARG A 523 14.81 -11.25 14.20
C ARG A 523 13.90 -10.56 15.24
N THR A 524 13.76 -11.11 16.44
CA THR A 524 12.76 -10.69 17.44
C THR A 524 13.39 -10.06 18.70
N ARG A 525 12.57 -9.60 19.66
CA ARG A 525 12.98 -8.86 20.87
C ARG A 525 13.96 -9.67 21.73
N LEU A 526 14.87 -8.97 22.43
CA LEU A 526 15.88 -9.57 23.32
C LEU A 526 15.30 -10.53 24.37
N GLU A 527 14.11 -10.24 24.90
CA GLU A 527 13.43 -11.10 25.90
C GLU A 527 13.17 -12.51 25.35
N VAL A 528 12.76 -12.62 24.08
CA VAL A 528 12.51 -13.90 23.40
C VAL A 528 13.83 -14.64 23.13
N LEU A 529 14.87 -13.91 22.71
CA LEU A 529 16.22 -14.47 22.53
C LEU A 529 16.82 -14.99 23.84
N HIS A 530 16.57 -14.29 24.94
CA HIS A 530 17.00 -14.72 26.26
C HIS A 530 16.28 -16.01 26.68
N GLY A 531 14.95 -16.06 26.55
CA GLY A 531 14.17 -17.26 26.84
C GLY A 531 14.59 -18.46 25.98
N LEU A 532 14.88 -18.24 24.70
CA LEU A 532 15.39 -19.26 23.80
C LEU A 532 16.77 -19.79 24.23
N ASN A 533 17.69 -18.90 24.64
CA ASN A 533 19.01 -19.32 25.09
C ASN A 533 18.94 -20.14 26.40
N VAL A 534 18.05 -19.77 27.32
CA VAL A 534 17.79 -20.57 28.53
C VAL A 534 17.24 -21.95 28.18
N GLN A 535 16.34 -22.03 27.19
CA GLN A 535 15.81 -23.32 26.72
C GLN A 535 16.86 -24.17 26.02
N LEU A 536 17.75 -23.56 25.24
CA LEU A 536 18.86 -24.27 24.61
C LEU A 536 19.81 -24.88 25.65
N ASP A 537 19.97 -24.24 26.81
CA ASP A 537 20.80 -24.74 27.90
C ASP A 537 20.09 -25.78 28.81
N GLN A 538 18.83 -26.14 28.54
CA GLN A 538 18.12 -27.18 29.29
C GLN A 538 18.70 -28.58 29.04
N ASP A 539 18.78 -29.40 30.09
CA ASP A 539 19.34 -30.77 30.04
C ASP A 539 18.67 -31.62 28.96
N ASP A 540 17.34 -31.63 28.89
CA ASP A 540 16.57 -32.38 27.90
C ASP A 540 16.94 -31.98 26.44
N VAL A 541 17.26 -30.72 26.20
CA VAL A 541 17.64 -30.20 24.86
C VAL A 541 19.09 -30.55 24.55
N GLN A 542 19.98 -30.42 25.54
CA GLN A 542 21.38 -30.80 25.42
C GLN A 542 21.54 -32.31 25.18
N ASP A 543 20.71 -33.16 25.78
CA ASP A 543 20.70 -34.60 25.55
C ASP A 543 20.42 -34.94 24.08
N VAL A 544 19.43 -34.27 23.46
CA VAL A 544 19.13 -34.44 22.03
C VAL A 544 20.31 -34.02 21.16
N ILE A 545 20.92 -32.87 21.46
CA ILE A 545 22.09 -32.36 20.73
C ILE A 545 23.27 -33.33 20.87
N ASN A 546 23.51 -33.87 22.07
CA ASN A 546 24.58 -34.82 22.34
C ASN A 546 24.38 -36.13 21.58
N VAL A 547 23.16 -36.69 21.55
CA VAL A 547 22.86 -37.89 20.75
C VAL A 547 23.16 -37.65 19.27
N LEU A 548 22.75 -36.51 18.71
CA LEU A 548 22.99 -36.17 17.30
C LEU A 548 24.48 -35.93 17.01
N ARG A 549 25.23 -35.40 17.99
CA ARG A 549 26.67 -35.19 17.90
C ARG A 549 27.41 -36.53 17.93
N THR A 550 27.01 -37.46 18.80
CA THR A 550 27.55 -38.83 18.85
C THR A 550 27.23 -39.63 17.59
N SER A 551 26.04 -39.46 17.02
CA SER A 551 25.62 -40.14 15.78
C SER A 551 26.18 -39.49 14.50
N GLN A 552 26.99 -38.44 14.61
CA GLN A 552 27.53 -37.66 13.49
C GLN A 552 26.46 -37.21 12.48
N SER A 553 25.31 -36.71 12.97
CA SER A 553 24.23 -36.23 12.11
C SER A 553 24.68 -35.04 11.23
N VAL A 554 24.15 -34.96 10.01
CA VAL A 554 24.43 -33.88 9.06
C VAL A 554 23.94 -32.51 9.57
N TYR A 555 22.93 -32.48 10.44
CA TYR A 555 22.31 -31.25 10.93
C TYR A 555 23.05 -30.60 12.11
N ILE A 556 24.02 -31.28 12.74
CA ILE A 556 24.68 -30.79 13.96
C ILE A 556 25.44 -29.49 13.70
N LYS A 557 26.14 -29.38 12.56
CA LYS A 557 26.90 -28.18 12.20
C LYS A 557 26.00 -26.95 12.11
N GLN A 558 24.83 -27.10 11.47
CA GLN A 558 23.86 -26.03 11.30
C GLN A 558 23.24 -25.59 12.63
N ILE A 559 22.98 -26.53 13.54
CA ILE A 559 22.49 -26.23 14.89
C ILE A 559 23.55 -25.48 15.69
N ASP A 560 24.80 -25.95 15.71
CA ASP A 560 25.89 -25.31 16.46
C ASP A 560 26.15 -23.88 15.96
N GLU A 561 26.10 -23.65 14.64
CA GLU A 561 26.17 -22.32 14.03
C GLU A 561 25.03 -21.40 14.52
N LEU A 562 23.78 -21.89 14.51
CA LEU A 562 22.62 -21.11 14.96
C LEU A 562 22.64 -20.81 16.47
N ILE A 563 23.12 -21.74 17.30
CA ILE A 563 23.27 -21.52 18.74
C ILE A 563 24.33 -20.44 19.00
N SER A 564 25.44 -20.48 18.25
CA SER A 564 26.50 -19.46 18.32
C SER A 564 25.97 -18.08 17.91
N GLU A 565 25.26 -18.00 16.78
CA GLU A 565 24.63 -16.77 16.27
C GLU A 565 23.67 -16.18 17.31
N CYS A 566 22.78 -17.01 17.89
CA CYS A 566 21.85 -16.59 18.93
C CYS A 566 22.56 -15.99 20.17
N ARG A 567 23.63 -16.63 20.64
CA ARG A 567 24.41 -16.14 21.78
C ARG A 567 25.13 -14.83 21.47
N MET A 568 25.61 -14.66 20.24
CA MET A 568 26.25 -13.42 19.78
C MET A 568 25.25 -12.27 19.70
N GLU A 569 24.09 -12.47 19.06
CA GLU A 569 23.01 -11.48 18.97
C GLU A 569 22.50 -11.06 20.37
N MET A 570 22.33 -12.02 21.27
CA MET A 570 21.94 -11.73 22.66
C MET A 570 22.99 -10.87 23.38
N LYS A 571 24.29 -11.18 23.20
CA LYS A 571 25.39 -10.42 23.79
C LYS A 571 25.44 -8.99 23.24
N GLU A 572 25.26 -8.84 21.93
CA GLU A 572 25.18 -7.55 21.26
C GLU A 572 23.99 -6.73 21.79
N ALA A 573 22.78 -7.28 21.75
CA ALA A 573 21.57 -6.58 22.20
C ALA A 573 21.63 -6.19 23.68
N LYS A 574 22.15 -7.06 24.57
CA LYS A 574 22.35 -6.73 26.00
C LYS A 574 23.33 -5.57 26.18
N SER A 575 24.42 -5.56 25.41
CA SER A 575 25.37 -4.45 25.43
C SER A 575 24.72 -3.17 24.92
N ASN A 576 24.01 -3.23 23.80
CA ASN A 576 23.33 -2.06 23.21
C ASN A 576 22.32 -1.44 24.17
N ILE A 577 21.48 -2.24 24.84
CA ILE A 577 20.55 -1.75 25.86
C ILE A 577 21.28 -1.04 27.01
N LYS A 578 22.38 -1.62 27.52
CA LYS A 578 23.15 -1.01 28.61
C LYS A 578 23.62 0.41 28.25
N TYR A 579 24.08 0.62 27.02
CA TYR A 579 24.55 1.93 26.55
C TYR A 579 23.40 2.88 26.22
N LEU A 580 22.35 2.42 25.53
CA LEU A 580 21.20 3.24 25.16
C LEU A 580 20.38 3.69 26.38
N ASN A 581 20.34 2.89 27.45
CA ASN A 581 19.69 3.26 28.71
C ASN A 581 20.28 4.54 29.34
N LEU A 582 21.52 4.91 29.01
CA LEU A 582 22.14 6.17 29.47
C LEU A 582 21.41 7.41 28.94
N LEU A 583 20.71 7.30 27.80
CA LEU A 583 20.00 8.39 27.16
C LEU A 583 18.58 8.58 27.67
N ILE A 584 17.96 7.57 28.29
CA ILE A 584 16.54 7.61 28.69
C ILE A 584 16.25 8.79 29.61
N GLU A 585 16.96 8.91 30.73
CA GLU A 585 16.72 9.96 31.71
C GLU A 585 17.08 11.37 31.17
N PRO A 586 18.24 11.62 30.54
CA PRO A 586 18.55 12.91 29.92
C PRO A 586 17.55 13.33 28.84
N CYS A 587 17.09 12.41 28.00
CA CYS A 587 16.06 12.69 27.00
C CYS A 587 14.71 12.98 27.66
N ALA A 588 14.31 12.25 28.71
CA ALA A 588 13.06 12.50 29.43
C ALA A 588 13.02 13.88 30.10
N GLN A 589 14.17 14.49 30.40
CA GLN A 589 14.25 15.86 30.92
C GLN A 589 13.85 16.92 29.88
N ILE A 590 13.98 16.63 28.57
CA ILE A 590 13.48 17.52 27.51
C ILE A 590 11.95 17.63 27.61
N ASP A 591 11.26 16.51 27.81
CA ASP A 591 9.79 16.49 27.87
C ASP A 591 9.24 17.19 29.13
N LYS A 592 10.07 17.33 30.17
CA LYS A 592 9.76 18.03 31.43
C LYS A 592 10.18 19.50 31.44
N ALA A 593 10.82 19.99 30.38
CA ALA A 593 11.29 21.36 30.31
C ALA A 593 10.11 22.36 30.30
N GLU A 594 10.26 23.50 30.98
CA GLU A 594 9.20 24.50 31.11
C GLU A 594 8.91 25.22 29.78
N SER A 595 9.93 25.44 28.95
CA SER A 595 9.82 26.12 27.66
C SER A 595 10.93 25.72 26.68
N PRO A 596 10.75 25.94 25.36
CA PRO A 596 11.78 25.67 24.35
C PRO A 596 13.15 26.31 24.65
N SER A 597 13.19 27.49 25.29
CA SER A 597 14.45 28.18 25.62
C SER A 597 15.30 27.48 26.68
N SER A 598 14.71 26.56 27.46
CA SER A 598 15.45 25.79 28.49
C SER A 598 16.08 24.50 27.94
N VAL A 599 15.62 24.00 26.79
CA VAL A 599 16.12 22.77 26.16
C VAL A 599 17.61 22.86 25.77
N PRO A 600 18.11 23.97 25.18
CA PRO A 600 19.53 24.09 24.80
C PRO A 600 20.53 23.85 25.94
N ALA A 601 20.17 24.14 27.19
CA ALA A 601 21.04 23.90 28.35
C ALA A 601 21.25 22.39 28.63
N LEU A 602 20.30 21.53 28.23
CA LEU A 602 20.35 20.08 28.43
C LEU A 602 21.13 19.36 27.32
N LEU A 603 21.18 19.93 26.12
CA LEU A 603 21.74 19.31 24.92
C LEU A 603 23.22 18.92 25.04
N PRO A 604 24.13 19.73 25.62
CA PRO A 604 25.54 19.35 25.75
C PRO A 604 25.73 18.04 26.51
N ARG A 605 24.91 17.79 27.54
CA ARG A 605 24.96 16.54 28.32
C ARG A 605 24.53 15.35 27.48
N ILE A 606 23.43 15.49 26.73
CA ILE A 606 22.89 14.43 25.86
C ILE A 606 23.88 14.10 24.74
N ILE A 607 24.42 15.11 24.06
CA ILE A 607 25.40 14.94 22.98
C ILE A 607 26.65 14.22 23.52
N ASN A 608 27.14 14.60 24.70
CA ASN A 608 28.27 13.91 25.34
C ASN A 608 27.97 12.43 25.62
N PHE A 609 26.74 12.08 26.02
CA PHE A 609 26.35 10.67 26.18
C PHE A 609 26.31 9.94 24.84
N ILE A 610 25.80 10.56 23.77
CA ILE A 610 25.81 9.97 22.42
C ILE A 610 27.26 9.73 21.96
N VAL A 611 28.15 10.68 22.18
CA VAL A 611 29.59 10.54 21.87
C VAL A 611 30.25 9.46 22.74
N TYR A 612 29.89 9.38 24.03
CA TYR A 612 30.36 8.32 24.92
C TYR A 612 29.93 6.94 24.41
N ILE A 613 28.67 6.79 23.98
CA ILE A 613 28.15 5.55 23.39
C ILE A 613 28.95 5.21 22.12
N TRP A 614 29.19 6.19 21.25
CA TRP A 614 29.99 5.96 20.04
C TRP A 614 31.41 5.46 20.35
N LEU A 615 32.08 6.04 21.35
CA LEU A 615 33.47 5.71 21.67
C LEU A 615 33.64 4.44 22.52
N LYS A 616 32.65 4.09 23.35
CA LYS A 616 32.77 2.99 24.32
C LYS A 616 31.91 1.78 24.02
N SER A 617 30.87 1.92 23.21
CA SER A 617 30.03 0.77 22.87
C SER A 617 30.77 -0.19 21.92
N PRO A 618 30.85 -1.49 22.25
CA PRO A 618 31.50 -2.47 21.39
C PRO A 618 30.68 -2.82 20.14
N PHE A 619 29.34 -2.69 20.21
CA PHE A 619 28.43 -3.09 19.11
C PHE A 619 27.57 -1.93 18.58
N TYR A 620 27.51 -0.79 19.27
CA TYR A 620 26.74 0.41 18.89
C TYR A 620 27.65 1.59 18.50
N ASN A 621 28.76 1.32 17.81
CA ASN A 621 29.75 2.34 17.43
C ASN A 621 29.76 2.66 15.93
N ARG A 622 28.78 2.18 15.17
CA ARG A 622 28.68 2.44 13.73
C ARG A 622 28.14 3.84 13.44
N LYS A 623 28.67 4.47 12.39
CA LYS A 623 28.34 5.85 11.99
C LYS A 623 26.85 6.04 11.65
N ASP A 624 26.22 5.06 11.01
CA ASP A 624 24.79 5.04 10.67
C ASP A 624 23.90 5.02 11.92
N LEU A 625 24.23 4.19 12.92
CA LEU A 625 23.49 4.09 14.18
C LEU A 625 23.59 5.39 14.99
N ILE A 626 24.78 6.00 15.04
CA ILE A 626 24.98 7.28 15.74
C ILE A 626 24.28 8.43 15.01
N THR A 627 24.32 8.47 13.69
CA THR A 627 23.55 9.44 12.88
C THR A 627 22.05 9.30 13.18
N ASN A 628 21.55 8.08 13.28
CA ASN A 628 20.16 7.81 13.67
C ASN A 628 19.83 8.28 15.09
N LEU A 629 20.74 8.16 16.07
CA LEU A 629 20.52 8.69 17.41
C LEU A 629 20.39 10.23 17.40
N PHE A 630 21.25 10.92 16.65
CA PHE A 630 21.12 12.38 16.50
C PHE A 630 19.82 12.76 15.79
N ARG A 631 19.41 12.02 14.76
CA ARG A 631 18.10 12.22 14.11
C ARG A 631 16.94 12.00 15.09
N ASN A 632 17.02 10.98 15.95
CA ASN A 632 16.00 10.72 16.96
C ASN A 632 15.96 11.83 18.03
N LEU A 633 17.12 12.37 18.41
CA LEU A 633 17.20 13.54 19.29
C LEU A 633 16.56 14.77 18.62
N SER A 634 16.86 15.05 17.35
CA SER A 634 16.21 16.11 16.57
C SER A 634 14.68 15.94 16.61
N ASN A 635 14.19 14.72 16.35
CA ASN A 635 12.76 14.41 16.38
C ASN A 635 12.12 14.60 17.76
N GLN A 636 12.84 14.32 18.84
CA GLN A 636 12.34 14.57 20.20
C GLN A 636 12.20 16.07 20.47
N ILE A 637 13.20 16.87 20.09
CA ILE A 637 13.16 18.33 20.21
C ILE A 637 11.99 18.90 19.40
N LEU A 638 11.82 18.43 18.16
CA LEU A 638 10.71 18.81 17.28
C LEU A 638 9.35 18.52 17.92
N ARG A 639 9.15 17.30 18.43
CA ARG A 639 7.91 16.91 19.12
C ARG A 639 7.62 17.78 20.34
N PHE A 640 8.65 18.10 21.13
CA PHE A 640 8.52 19.00 22.28
C PHE A 640 8.10 20.41 21.82
N CYS A 641 8.77 20.98 20.81
CA CYS A 641 8.43 22.29 20.27
C CYS A 641 6.99 22.33 19.73
N VAL A 642 6.57 21.35 18.93
CA VAL A 642 5.19 21.25 18.40
C VAL A 642 4.16 21.26 19.53
N LYS A 643 4.42 20.50 20.60
CA LYS A 643 3.52 20.44 21.78
C LYS A 643 3.42 21.79 22.48
N GLN A 644 4.51 22.54 22.58
CA GLN A 644 4.55 23.85 23.24
C GLN A 644 3.93 24.96 22.39
N THR A 645 4.09 24.94 21.07
CA THR A 645 3.53 25.94 20.15
C THR A 645 2.00 25.95 20.18
N ASN A 646 1.37 24.77 20.29
CA ASN A 646 -0.09 24.61 20.34
C ASN A 646 -0.84 25.43 19.27
N VAL A 647 -0.79 24.94 18.03
CA VAL A 647 -1.35 25.60 16.85
C VAL A 647 -2.85 25.91 16.99
N GLU A 648 -3.61 25.07 17.67
CA GLU A 648 -5.04 25.31 17.90
C GLU A 648 -5.29 26.59 18.70
N LYS A 649 -4.56 26.77 19.80
CA LYS A 649 -4.65 27.98 20.62
C LYS A 649 -4.26 29.23 19.83
N ILE A 650 -3.30 29.11 18.90
CA ILE A 650 -2.88 30.22 18.04
C ILE A 650 -4.03 30.60 17.09
N LEU A 651 -4.58 29.63 16.36
CA LEU A 651 -5.66 29.85 15.39
C LEU A 651 -6.99 30.30 16.03
N GLU A 652 -7.14 30.16 17.36
CA GLU A 652 -8.25 30.74 18.13
C GLU A 652 -8.16 32.26 18.33
N GLY A 653 -7.03 32.88 17.98
CA GLY A 653 -6.82 34.33 18.06
C GLY A 653 -5.70 34.78 19.01
N ASN A 654 -4.87 33.86 19.52
CA ASN A 654 -3.71 34.20 20.37
C ASN A 654 -2.46 34.41 19.51
N SER A 655 -2.47 35.47 18.69
CA SER A 655 -1.46 35.74 17.67
C SER A 655 -0.09 36.09 18.27
N ARG A 656 -0.01 36.91 19.34
CA ARG A 656 1.28 37.31 19.96
C ARG A 656 1.94 36.16 20.71
N PHE A 657 1.15 35.32 21.38
CA PHE A 657 1.57 34.06 21.97
C PHE A 657 2.19 33.16 20.90
N GLY A 658 1.53 33.03 19.74
CA GLY A 658 2.03 32.25 18.60
C GLY A 658 3.40 32.73 18.13
N ILE A 659 3.53 34.04 17.85
CA ILE A 659 4.80 34.66 17.43
C ILE A 659 5.91 34.40 18.46
N LYS A 660 5.63 34.63 19.76
CA LYS A 660 6.61 34.41 20.82
C LYS A 660 7.05 32.95 20.91
N MET A 661 6.11 32.02 20.88
CA MET A 661 6.40 30.58 20.98
C MET A 661 7.15 30.07 19.76
N CYS A 662 6.76 30.48 18.55
CA CYS A 662 7.47 30.13 17.32
C CYS A 662 8.92 30.63 17.33
N ASN A 663 9.16 31.89 17.71
CA ASN A 663 10.52 32.43 17.85
C ASN A 663 11.35 31.65 18.87
N MET A 664 10.80 31.35 20.05
CA MET A 664 11.49 30.54 21.07
C MET A 664 11.83 29.13 20.55
N SER A 665 10.95 28.52 19.76
CA SER A 665 11.18 27.21 19.14
C SER A 665 12.23 27.26 18.01
N ILE A 666 12.22 28.31 17.18
CA ILE A 666 13.27 28.55 16.17
C ILE A 666 14.63 28.72 16.86
N ASP A 667 14.71 29.56 17.89
CA ASP A 667 15.93 29.78 18.67
C ASP A 667 16.45 28.49 19.30
N CYS A 668 15.55 27.63 19.79
CA CYS A 668 15.91 26.31 20.30
C CYS A 668 16.54 25.43 19.20
N CYS A 669 15.93 25.37 18.00
CA CYS A 669 16.45 24.62 16.86
C CYS A 669 17.82 25.14 16.39
N LEU A 670 17.99 26.45 16.27
CA LEU A 670 19.26 27.07 15.90
C LEU A 670 20.33 26.84 16.97
N SER A 671 19.98 26.96 18.25
CA SER A 671 20.88 26.68 19.37
C SER A 671 21.33 25.22 19.38
N TYR A 672 20.44 24.28 19.08
CA TYR A 672 20.80 22.87 18.92
C TYR A 672 21.84 22.67 17.81
N LYS A 673 21.62 23.23 16.62
CA LYS A 673 22.59 23.18 15.51
C LYS A 673 23.95 23.77 15.92
N ALA A 674 23.94 24.96 16.54
CA ALA A 674 25.16 25.62 16.99
C ALA A 674 25.94 24.82 18.05
N ILE A 675 25.23 24.23 19.02
CA ILE A 675 25.84 23.37 20.05
C ILE A 675 26.44 22.12 19.40
N TYR A 676 25.70 21.47 18.50
CA TYR A 676 26.18 20.30 17.76
C TYR A 676 27.44 20.64 16.96
N GLU A 677 27.44 21.73 16.18
CA GLU A 677 28.59 22.15 15.37
C GLU A 677 29.82 22.48 16.21
N ARG A 678 29.63 23.13 17.37
CA ARG A 678 30.73 23.42 18.29
C ARG A 678 31.33 22.12 18.83
N MET A 679 30.48 21.23 19.33
CA MET A 679 30.92 19.97 19.91
C MET A 679 31.52 19.02 18.86
N SER A 680 30.96 18.97 17.66
CA SER A 680 31.50 18.17 16.56
C SER A 680 32.91 18.63 16.18
N LYS A 681 33.16 19.94 16.09
CA LYS A 681 34.51 20.50 15.85
C LYS A 681 35.49 20.16 16.97
N GLU A 682 35.06 20.21 18.23
CA GLU A 682 35.89 19.84 19.38
C GLU A 682 36.25 18.35 19.39
N HIS A 683 35.28 17.49 19.07
CA HIS A 683 35.47 16.03 19.01
C HIS A 683 36.19 15.57 17.73
N ALA A 684 36.03 16.27 16.61
CA ALA A 684 36.75 16.03 15.36
C ALA A 684 38.27 16.14 15.51
N ARG A 685 38.75 16.89 16.52
CA ARG A 685 40.17 16.96 16.87
C ARG A 685 40.71 15.67 17.50
N LYS A 686 39.83 14.83 18.05
CA LYS A 686 40.18 13.61 18.79
C LYS A 686 39.91 12.33 18.00
N PHE A 687 38.92 12.34 17.10
CA PHE A 687 38.57 11.21 16.23
C PHE A 687 37.79 11.69 14.99
N GLU A 688 37.66 10.84 13.98
CA GLU A 688 37.01 11.19 12.71
C GLU A 688 35.49 11.41 12.87
N TRP A 689 35.07 12.67 12.88
CA TRP A 689 33.66 13.07 12.92
C TRP A 689 33.12 13.25 11.48
N ASN A 690 32.59 12.17 10.91
CA ASN A 690 32.02 12.16 9.57
C ASN A 690 30.57 11.62 9.62
N LEU A 691 29.66 12.46 10.14
CA LEU A 691 28.23 12.17 10.21
C LEU A 691 27.49 12.98 9.13
N ASP A 692 26.42 12.41 8.59
CA ASP A 692 25.60 13.09 7.60
C ASP A 692 24.70 14.14 8.27
N ASN A 693 25.12 15.40 8.17
CA ASN A 693 24.37 16.54 8.71
C ASN A 693 23.00 16.70 8.05
N ALA A 694 22.83 16.33 6.78
CA ALA A 694 21.54 16.44 6.10
C ALA A 694 20.52 15.48 6.73
N MET A 695 20.92 14.23 7.00
CA MET A 695 20.04 13.26 7.67
C MET A 695 19.63 13.69 9.10
N ILE A 696 20.44 14.51 9.78
CA ILE A 696 20.17 14.97 11.14
C ILE A 696 19.28 16.22 11.15
N PHE A 697 19.53 17.17 10.23
CA PHE A 697 18.98 18.53 10.30
C PHE A 697 17.93 18.86 9.25
N ASN A 698 17.73 18.07 8.18
CA ASN A 698 16.73 18.38 7.15
C ASN A 698 15.32 18.64 7.74
N HIS A 699 14.90 17.84 8.72
CA HIS A 699 13.61 18.05 9.40
C HIS A 699 13.63 19.24 10.37
N VAL A 700 14.78 19.57 10.96
CA VAL A 700 14.94 20.74 11.83
C VAL A 700 14.80 22.02 11.00
N ASP A 701 15.43 22.05 9.83
CA ASP A 701 15.39 23.19 8.92
C ASP A 701 13.99 23.37 8.31
N ALA A 702 13.38 22.28 7.83
CA ALA A 702 12.00 22.32 7.34
C ALA A 702 10.99 22.76 8.42
N PHE A 703 11.22 22.38 9.69
CA PHE A 703 10.38 22.82 10.79
C PHE A 703 10.54 24.32 11.08
N ALA A 704 11.77 24.84 11.07
CA ALA A 704 12.03 26.25 11.27
C ALA A 704 11.35 27.11 10.20
N GLU A 705 11.41 26.69 8.93
CA GLU A 705 10.68 27.35 7.83
C GLU A 705 9.16 27.36 8.07
N ARG A 706 8.58 26.25 8.52
CA ARG A 706 7.14 26.19 8.84
C ARG A 706 6.74 27.03 10.04
N LEU A 707 7.64 27.20 11.02
CA LEU A 707 7.42 28.13 12.12
C LEU A 707 7.41 29.57 11.63
N ASN A 708 8.25 29.93 10.65
CA ASN A 708 8.19 31.24 9.99
C ASN A 708 6.88 31.42 9.22
N ASP A 709 6.42 30.40 8.47
CA ASP A 709 5.10 30.45 7.82
C ASP A 709 3.97 30.69 8.85
N LEU A 710 4.06 30.08 10.04
CA LEU A 710 3.08 30.30 11.11
C LEU A 710 3.19 31.69 11.74
N ILE A 711 4.40 32.26 11.83
CA ILE A 711 4.60 33.67 12.25
C ILE A 711 3.92 34.61 11.25
N ASP A 712 4.10 34.41 9.94
CA ASP A 712 3.44 35.20 8.89
C ASP A 712 1.90 35.16 9.04
N ILE A 713 1.35 33.99 9.36
CA ILE A 713 -0.09 33.82 9.62
C ILE A 713 -0.51 34.61 10.86
N CYS A 714 0.25 34.54 11.96
CA CYS A 714 -0.05 35.31 13.17
C CYS A 714 0.00 36.82 12.94
N GLU A 715 0.96 37.31 12.15
CA GLU A 715 1.05 38.73 11.78
C GLU A 715 -0.15 39.15 10.93
N SER A 716 -0.55 38.31 9.98
CA SER A 716 -1.75 38.52 9.17
C SER A 716 -3.03 38.53 10.02
N MET A 717 -3.12 37.69 11.06
CA MET A 717 -4.25 37.67 12.00
C MET A 717 -4.38 38.98 12.78
N ILE A 718 -3.26 39.61 13.15
CA ILE A 718 -3.26 40.90 13.83
C ILE A 718 -3.73 42.00 12.86
N VAL A 719 -3.23 42.00 11.62
CA VAL A 719 -3.51 43.06 10.64
C VAL A 719 -4.92 42.96 10.05
N PHE A 720 -5.32 41.81 9.53
CA PHE A 720 -6.59 41.64 8.79
C PHE A 720 -7.78 41.26 9.65
N ALA A 721 -7.56 40.54 10.75
CA ALA A 721 -8.63 40.09 11.64
C ALA A 721 -8.70 40.83 12.97
N ARG A 722 -7.78 41.79 13.21
CA ARG A 722 -7.68 42.54 14.47
C ARG A 722 -7.58 41.63 15.69
N LEU A 723 -7.00 40.43 15.52
CA LEU A 723 -6.80 39.45 16.58
C LEU A 723 -5.46 39.69 17.28
N ASP A 724 -5.47 40.57 18.27
CA ASP A 724 -4.36 40.81 19.20
C ASP A 724 -4.88 40.65 20.64
N GLU A 725 -4.24 39.79 21.43
CA GLU A 725 -4.62 39.55 22.83
C GLU A 725 -4.23 40.69 23.78
N ASN A 726 -3.28 41.54 23.38
CA ASN A 726 -2.74 42.60 24.23
C ASN A 726 -3.44 43.95 23.99
N GLU A 727 -3.95 44.18 22.78
CA GLU A 727 -4.53 45.46 22.37
C GLU A 727 -5.82 45.25 21.59
N VAL A 728 -6.86 46.03 21.93
CA VAL A 728 -8.10 46.05 21.15
C VAL A 728 -7.92 47.01 19.97
N ILE A 729 -7.77 46.47 18.77
CA ILE A 729 -7.63 47.27 17.55
C ILE A 729 -9.03 47.77 17.14
N PRO A 730 -9.26 49.10 17.08
CA PRO A 730 -10.56 49.66 16.76
C PRO A 730 -10.93 49.45 15.29
N VAL A 731 -12.24 49.42 15.01
CA VAL A 731 -12.76 49.37 13.64
C VAL A 731 -12.29 50.63 12.88
N PRO A 732 -11.75 50.49 11.65
CA PRO A 732 -11.32 51.64 10.87
C PRO A 732 -12.52 52.54 10.56
N ARG A 733 -12.36 53.84 10.74
CA ARG A 733 -13.37 54.86 10.40
C ARG A 733 -12.83 55.78 9.33
N PHE A 734 -13.63 56.02 8.29
CA PHE A 734 -13.21 56.81 7.14
C PHE A 734 -14.05 58.09 7.05
N GLY A 735 -13.39 59.24 6.86
CA GLY A 735 -14.05 60.53 6.66
C GLY A 735 -14.46 60.77 5.21
N GLY A 736 -15.50 61.58 4.99
CA GLY A 736 -15.97 61.99 3.65
C GLY A 736 -17.25 61.27 3.19
N THR A 737 -17.73 61.61 1.99
CA THR A 737 -18.99 61.07 1.43
C THR A 737 -18.93 59.58 1.11
N ASN A 738 -17.74 59.04 0.85
CA ASN A 738 -17.51 57.63 0.55
C ASN A 738 -17.06 56.83 1.79
N GLY A 739 -16.99 57.45 2.97
CA GLY A 739 -16.54 56.81 4.21
C GLY A 739 -17.26 55.49 4.53
N PRO A 740 -18.61 55.45 4.53
CA PRO A 740 -19.36 54.22 4.79
C PRO A 740 -19.10 53.08 3.79
N GLU A 741 -18.71 53.40 2.56
CA GLU A 741 -18.38 52.40 1.54
C GLU A 741 -17.02 51.73 1.85
N PHE A 742 -16.01 52.52 2.25
CA PHE A 742 -14.71 52.01 2.68
C PHE A 742 -14.79 51.22 4.00
N GLU A 743 -15.63 51.65 4.95
CA GLU A 743 -15.89 50.88 6.18
C GLU A 743 -16.46 49.50 5.85
N LYS A 744 -17.41 49.43 4.91
CA LYS A 744 -18.00 48.16 4.45
C LYS A 744 -17.00 47.27 3.71
N ILE A 745 -16.07 47.84 2.94
CA ILE A 745 -14.99 47.09 2.29
C ILE A 745 -14.06 46.49 3.36
N ALA A 746 -13.66 47.27 4.36
CA ALA A 746 -12.81 46.80 5.47
C ALA A 746 -13.49 45.68 6.27
N GLU A 747 -14.79 45.81 6.59
CA GLU A 747 -15.57 44.74 7.24
C GLU A 747 -15.63 43.47 6.37
N ASN A 748 -15.73 43.62 5.05
CA ASN A 748 -15.77 42.49 4.13
C ASN A 748 -14.41 41.78 4.02
N VAL A 749 -13.30 42.52 4.03
CA VAL A 749 -11.93 41.96 4.08
C VAL A 749 -11.73 41.17 5.37
N GLU A 750 -12.11 41.74 6.52
CA GLU A 750 -12.03 41.08 7.82
C GLU A 750 -12.85 39.77 7.85
N LYS A 751 -14.09 39.81 7.33
CA LYS A 751 -14.96 38.63 7.24
C LYS A 751 -14.37 37.54 6.34
N GLN A 752 -13.82 37.92 5.18
CA GLN A 752 -13.16 36.98 4.28
C GLN A 752 -11.93 36.34 4.94
N PHE A 753 -11.12 37.12 5.64
CA PHE A 753 -9.95 36.58 6.35
C PHE A 753 -10.35 35.60 7.46
N LEU A 754 -11.39 35.91 8.25
CA LEU A 754 -11.90 34.99 9.27
C LEU A 754 -12.42 33.67 8.68
N GLN A 755 -12.99 33.68 7.47
CA GLN A 755 -13.38 32.45 6.77
C GLN A 755 -12.16 31.62 6.35
N ILE A 756 -11.09 32.25 5.87
CA ILE A 756 -9.83 31.59 5.53
C ILE A 756 -9.22 30.94 6.78
N LEU A 757 -9.17 31.68 7.89
CA LEU A 757 -8.68 31.17 9.17
C LEU A 757 -9.53 29.99 9.67
N GLY A 758 -10.85 30.04 9.48
CA GLY A 758 -11.77 28.94 9.79
C GLY A 758 -11.46 27.66 8.99
N SER A 759 -11.26 27.77 7.68
CA SER A 759 -10.88 26.63 6.83
C SER A 759 -9.49 26.09 7.18
N MET A 760 -8.52 26.96 7.49
CA MET A 760 -7.21 26.52 7.97
C MET A 760 -7.29 25.73 9.28
N ARG A 761 -8.17 26.16 10.19
CA ARG A 761 -8.39 25.48 11.47
C ARG A 761 -9.01 24.09 11.30
N SER A 762 -9.97 23.92 10.39
CA SER A 762 -10.60 22.61 10.15
C SER A 762 -9.74 21.67 9.31
N ASP A 763 -9.07 22.21 8.28
CA ASP A 763 -8.51 21.39 7.20
C ASP A 763 -6.98 21.22 7.34
N CYS A 764 -6.30 22.16 8.01
CA CYS A 764 -4.83 22.26 7.99
C CYS A 764 -4.15 22.19 9.37
N LYS A 765 -4.90 22.13 10.47
CA LYS A 765 -4.34 22.11 11.85
C LYS A 765 -3.20 21.11 12.04
N ASP A 766 -3.39 19.88 11.57
CA ASP A 766 -2.40 18.79 11.71
C ASP A 766 -1.31 18.82 10.62
N LEU A 767 -1.44 19.71 9.63
CA LEU A 767 -0.52 19.82 8.49
C LEU A 767 0.55 20.91 8.71
N ILE A 768 0.20 22.01 9.40
CA ILE A 768 1.04 23.21 9.53
C ILE A 768 2.46 22.86 9.98
N LEU A 769 2.60 22.13 11.09
CA LEU A 769 3.89 21.79 11.70
C LEU A 769 4.38 20.37 11.38
N ASP A 770 3.66 19.58 10.58
CA ASP A 770 4.04 18.22 10.22
C ASP A 770 5.05 18.19 9.06
N VAL A 771 6.33 18.16 9.41
CA VAL A 771 7.46 18.12 8.46
C VAL A 771 7.49 16.90 7.54
N HIS A 772 6.72 15.85 7.81
CA HIS A 772 6.67 14.67 6.96
C HIS A 772 5.67 14.82 5.80
N LYS A 773 4.78 15.81 5.85
CA LYS A 773 3.75 16.03 4.82
C LYS A 773 4.07 17.24 3.97
N ASN A 774 4.39 17.02 2.70
CA ASN A 774 4.71 18.11 1.77
C ASN A 774 3.48 18.92 1.30
N SER A 775 2.26 18.45 1.59
CA SER A 775 1.01 19.14 1.22
C SER A 775 0.88 20.55 1.81
N TRP A 776 1.54 20.83 2.95
CA TRP A 776 1.56 22.17 3.55
C TRP A 776 2.07 23.25 2.59
N TYR A 777 3.05 22.93 1.73
CA TYR A 777 3.60 23.91 0.79
C TYR A 777 2.57 24.41 -0.22
N GLU A 778 1.62 23.57 -0.62
CA GLU A 778 0.55 23.96 -1.54
C GLU A 778 -0.48 24.84 -0.84
N GLU A 779 -0.86 24.47 0.39
CA GLU A 779 -1.82 25.23 1.20
C GLU A 779 -1.29 26.60 1.62
N VAL A 780 -0.02 26.72 2.03
CA VAL A 780 0.58 28.02 2.36
C VAL A 780 0.73 28.92 1.13
N LEU A 781 0.97 28.34 -0.07
CA LEU A 781 0.99 29.09 -1.33
C LEU A 781 -0.41 29.57 -1.73
N LYS A 782 -1.45 28.76 -1.49
CA LYS A 782 -2.84 29.16 -1.68
C LYS A 782 -3.24 30.28 -0.71
N TYR A 783 -2.85 30.15 0.55
CA TYR A 783 -3.02 31.19 1.57
C TYR A 783 -2.36 32.50 1.16
N ARG A 784 -1.05 32.49 0.86
CA ARG A 784 -0.29 33.70 0.47
C ARG A 784 -0.89 34.39 -0.76
N ARG A 785 -1.39 33.63 -1.74
CA ARG A 785 -2.11 34.21 -2.90
C ARG A 785 -3.41 34.91 -2.50
N THR A 786 -4.15 34.32 -1.57
CA THR A 786 -5.43 34.86 -1.11
C THR A 786 -5.21 36.11 -0.25
N VAL A 787 -4.23 36.10 0.66
CA VAL A 787 -3.86 37.27 1.48
C VAL A 787 -3.38 38.42 0.60
N ARG A 788 -2.58 38.15 -0.44
CA ARG A 788 -2.16 39.19 -1.40
C ARG A 788 -3.36 39.85 -2.10
N SER A 789 -4.38 39.07 -2.45
CA SER A 789 -5.61 39.63 -3.03
C SER A 789 -6.36 40.52 -2.02
N LEU A 790 -6.29 40.21 -0.73
CA LEU A 790 -6.88 41.04 0.32
C LEU A 790 -6.06 42.32 0.57
N GLU A 791 -4.74 42.29 0.40
CA GLU A 791 -3.87 43.47 0.44
C GLU A 791 -4.12 44.46 -0.72
N GLU A 792 -4.51 43.94 -1.88
CA GLU A 792 -4.80 44.73 -3.08
C GLU A 792 -6.20 45.38 -3.05
N THR A 793 -7.08 44.97 -2.12
CA THR A 793 -8.47 45.45 -1.96
C THR A 793 -8.53 46.63 -1.00
#